data_AF-A0A8T4DPT4-F1
#
_entry.id   AF-A0A8T4DPT4-F1
#
_cell.length_a   1.000
_cell.length_b   1.000
_cell.length_c   1.000
_cell.angle_alpha   90.00
_cell.angle_beta   90.00
_cell.angle_gamma   90.00
#
_symmetry.space_group_name_H-M   'P 1'
#
loop_
_entity.id
_entity.type
_entity.pdbx_description
1 polymer ?
#
loop_
_entity_poly.entity_id
_entity_poly.type
_entity_poly.pdbx_seq_one_letter_code
_entity_poly.pdbx_strand_id
1 'polypeptide(L)'
;MRKTLVFFFIISLLCSPFASIGGLGFATEEHIAQTALMQNNQEEILPKEMNAEPSIRIVSPAAGYLYLFKIQPIKMTFASLFGLKYAVVVGRSINLETEYNDIHHVKFVAKRMITGWETVRYDYRTLDGLAADLSITSGIYTLSVFAYNETGQELAHDSINVLYIKVGREDFGVWVNTKYNGGETITKPLQLGITDFASMLNTGESKQFSISLQNNDDTTIDLRFIRTKIMDNTEKVVETKCNIITTCDTSKEHEVSVEIRFPFIMLDGGQPQEDKNPYFSAKVGYQSQSGQGGANHVNTTFYVGRENISDPRVFRLSVKPETIESGSKLTFFTTYCTVDSTGNEIFQRTYAIDFEPAIELTITSIPRQAKISYEFGRSAGVNTKISLRAEGGVLDDIVQSFRIDPLPSYMNFDLTLIGSREFLYECDRSYNVSYAIDSEQNGNLVTFQVLQLPQQIHATWGLNLSTLGDLAASSFAELDMSEDVKRLSLSFFGHDRPFISLDNFPKKLRYDCSVDLVKGTGEITILRQSTEPRTLNISLAYEDLTVTKSFDLKNTLLSIKWKIDLLNGTGFFDITRDSETIVTLTTTIQYKSWTFTKELELKNNHLELIWDINREQRTGRIILSREAAGGAPTLSFSIAHDGWVLQDTLEFNNEYLELLWQLPTSTGNPHAQIGLITRGENMFYNTISVVDNSVQLLQLGFGIQTDDHFLLSWDYINGHISNFTWSGKLFRLTDVNIAVNLAGEVFTVSADLSVGEGGSVELQFNKDVSVTFVDAMSDTFKIHGNVSIDATRRLQLSWELGENGHFTIYTFGQPIGDQFSLEFGYDPQHTGNYKYGFRLLGQNFIYITRTIQWYSENGDLLRIWILGDLPIPGDWSIQLLWNGEWYPVPWAAQPQG
;
A
#
# COMPACT_ATOMS: atom_id res chain seq x y z
N MET A 1 -9.58 -10.11 -1.21
CA MET A 1 -8.58 -10.50 -2.24
C MET A 1 -8.37 -9.51 -3.38
N ARG A 2 -9.33 -8.62 -3.73
CA ARG A 2 -9.17 -7.60 -4.79
C ARG A 2 -8.32 -6.36 -4.45
N LYS A 3 -7.82 -6.20 -3.22
CA LYS A 3 -7.19 -4.94 -2.75
C LYS A 3 -5.69 -5.02 -2.42
N THR A 4 -5.13 -6.21 -2.21
CA THR A 4 -3.66 -6.43 -2.13
C THR A 4 -2.98 -6.26 -3.50
N LEU A 5 -3.78 -6.33 -4.57
CA LEU A 5 -3.30 -6.18 -5.94
C LEU A 5 -2.80 -4.75 -6.24
N VAL A 6 -3.33 -3.70 -5.61
CA VAL A 6 -3.16 -2.29 -6.04
C VAL A 6 -1.75 -1.75 -5.75
N PHE A 7 -1.13 -2.09 -4.63
CA PHE A 7 0.22 -1.61 -4.29
C PHE A 7 1.31 -2.33 -5.10
N PHE A 8 1.15 -3.64 -5.33
CA PHE A 8 1.96 -4.40 -6.29
C PHE A 8 1.66 -4.00 -7.75
N PHE A 9 0.41 -3.61 -8.06
CA PHE A 9 0.02 -3.10 -9.38
C PHE A 9 0.69 -1.78 -9.71
N ILE A 10 0.80 -0.84 -8.76
CA ILE A 10 1.39 0.49 -9.04
C ILE A 10 2.89 0.35 -9.31
N ILE A 11 3.63 -0.48 -8.56
CA ILE A 11 5.05 -0.77 -8.83
C ILE A 11 5.22 -1.62 -10.10
N SER A 12 4.33 -2.60 -10.36
CA SER A 12 4.37 -3.36 -11.62
C SER A 12 3.94 -2.52 -12.84
N LEU A 13 3.07 -1.52 -12.70
CA LEU A 13 2.60 -0.65 -13.79
C LEU A 13 3.56 0.50 -14.06
N LEU A 14 4.23 1.04 -13.03
CA LEU A 14 5.33 2.00 -13.17
C LEU A 14 6.50 1.41 -13.97
N CYS A 15 6.61 0.08 -14.02
CA CYS A 15 7.79 -0.64 -14.51
C CYS A 15 7.45 -1.88 -15.34
N SER A 16 6.30 -1.94 -16.03
CA SER A 16 6.06 -2.97 -17.05
C SER A 16 5.17 -2.46 -18.18
N PRO A 17 5.64 -2.49 -19.44
CA PRO A 17 4.74 -2.40 -20.58
C PRO A 17 4.28 -3.78 -21.08
N PHE A 18 4.83 -4.92 -20.61
CA PHE A 18 4.57 -6.23 -21.25
C PHE A 18 4.67 -7.50 -20.37
N ALA A 19 4.08 -7.55 -19.17
CA ALA A 19 3.97 -8.80 -18.41
C ALA A 19 2.55 -9.41 -18.50
N SER A 20 2.46 -10.64 -19.02
CA SER A 20 1.23 -11.45 -19.03
C SER A 20 0.97 -12.05 -17.65
N ILE A 21 -0.22 -11.79 -17.10
CA ILE A 21 -0.74 -12.50 -15.90
C ILE A 21 -1.25 -13.86 -16.38
N GLY A 22 -0.34 -14.81 -16.63
CA GLY A 22 -0.65 -16.15 -17.14
C GLY A 22 0.09 -17.21 -16.35
N GLY A 23 -0.21 -17.36 -15.05
CA GLY A 23 0.52 -18.27 -14.18
C GLY A 23 -0.18 -18.58 -12.86
N LEU A 24 -1.47 -18.91 -12.90
CA LEU A 24 -2.15 -19.61 -11.79
C LEU A 24 -2.80 -20.86 -12.38
N GLY A 25 -2.07 -21.98 -12.31
CA GLY A 25 -2.52 -23.27 -12.80
C GLY A 25 -3.57 -23.88 -11.87
N PHE A 26 -4.70 -24.29 -12.45
CA PHE A 26 -5.53 -25.36 -11.91
C PHE A 26 -5.23 -26.62 -12.72
N ALA A 27 -4.72 -27.64 -12.03
CA ALA A 27 -4.53 -28.97 -12.58
C ALA A 27 -5.83 -29.76 -12.53
N THR A 28 -6.14 -30.50 -13.61
CA THR A 28 -6.84 -31.79 -13.54
C THR A 28 -6.42 -32.66 -14.74
N GLU A 29 -5.74 -33.76 -14.40
CA GLU A 29 -5.49 -35.03 -15.11
C GLU A 29 -6.81 -35.67 -15.60
N GLU A 30 -6.97 -36.14 -16.84
CA GLU A 30 -6.49 -37.37 -17.53
C GLU A 30 -7.68 -38.29 -17.90
N HIS A 31 -7.68 -38.77 -19.16
CA HIS A 31 -7.63 -40.19 -19.56
C HIS A 31 -8.67 -40.77 -20.56
N ILE A 32 -8.07 -41.38 -21.61
CA ILE A 32 -8.36 -42.67 -22.29
C ILE A 32 -9.40 -42.73 -23.43
N ALA A 33 -8.85 -42.68 -24.66
CA ALA A 33 -8.79 -43.71 -25.72
C ALA A 33 -9.93 -44.75 -25.91
N GLN A 34 -10.33 -44.98 -27.18
CA GLN A 34 -10.03 -46.18 -28.00
C GLN A 34 -11.05 -46.45 -29.15
N THR A 35 -10.49 -46.58 -30.36
CA THR A 35 -10.59 -47.74 -31.29
C THR A 35 -11.91 -48.15 -31.98
N ALA A 36 -11.89 -48.02 -33.32
CA ALA A 36 -12.29 -48.92 -34.41
C ALA A 36 -13.60 -49.74 -34.38
N LEU A 37 -14.27 -49.84 -35.55
CA LEU A 37 -14.53 -51.13 -36.22
C LEU A 37 -15.13 -50.99 -37.64
N MET A 38 -14.69 -51.93 -38.49
CA MET A 38 -15.12 -52.24 -39.86
C MET A 38 -16.59 -52.70 -39.93
N GLN A 39 -17.19 -52.65 -41.13
CA GLN A 39 -17.72 -53.87 -41.78
C GLN A 39 -18.11 -53.69 -43.26
N ASN A 40 -17.53 -54.59 -44.06
CA ASN A 40 -17.97 -55.24 -45.31
C ASN A 40 -19.42 -55.02 -45.81
N ASN A 41 -19.58 -54.97 -47.14
CA ASN A 41 -20.10 -56.14 -47.88
C ASN A 41 -19.82 -56.09 -49.39
N GLN A 42 -19.63 -57.31 -49.92
CA GLN A 42 -19.31 -57.73 -51.29
C GLN A 42 -20.51 -57.60 -52.25
N GLU A 43 -20.22 -57.50 -53.56
CA GLU A 43 -20.84 -58.39 -54.56
C GLU A 43 -19.99 -58.47 -55.86
N GLU A 44 -19.89 -59.67 -56.41
CA GLU A 44 -19.13 -60.10 -57.60
C GLU A 44 -19.77 -59.66 -58.94
N ILE A 45 -18.98 -59.62 -60.03
CA ILE A 45 -19.14 -60.45 -61.25
C ILE A 45 -17.97 -60.14 -62.25
N LEU A 46 -17.29 -61.21 -62.70
CA LEU A 46 -16.22 -61.30 -63.73
C LEU A 46 -16.70 -60.94 -65.17
N PRO A 47 -15.85 -61.03 -66.23
CA PRO A 47 -14.57 -60.37 -66.49
C PRO A 47 -14.60 -59.67 -67.88
N LYS A 48 -13.64 -58.79 -68.19
CA LYS A 48 -13.42 -58.38 -69.59
C LYS A 48 -11.94 -58.19 -69.88
N GLU A 49 -11.37 -59.19 -70.54
CA GLU A 49 -10.13 -59.00 -71.30
C GLU A 49 -10.35 -57.91 -72.36
N MET A 50 -9.47 -56.93 -72.36
CA MET A 50 -9.15 -56.14 -73.54
C MET A 50 -7.68 -55.72 -73.41
N ASN A 51 -6.82 -56.37 -74.20
CA ASN A 51 -5.50 -55.84 -74.52
C ASN A 51 -5.70 -54.44 -75.14
N ALA A 52 -5.51 -53.40 -74.34
CA ALA A 52 -5.42 -52.02 -74.79
C ALA A 52 -3.95 -51.61 -74.65
N GLU A 53 -3.39 -50.92 -75.66
CA GLU A 53 -2.08 -50.29 -75.50
C GLU A 53 -2.11 -49.37 -74.24
N PRO A 54 -1.05 -49.38 -73.43
CA PRO A 54 -1.02 -48.58 -72.21
C PRO A 54 -1.18 -47.10 -72.60
N SER A 55 -2.17 -46.45 -72.00
CA SER A 55 -2.51 -45.06 -72.28
C SER A 55 -2.88 -44.37 -70.98
N ILE A 56 -2.57 -43.07 -70.91
CA ILE A 56 -2.93 -42.20 -69.79
C ILE A 56 -3.51 -40.91 -70.34
N ARG A 57 -4.58 -40.41 -69.73
CA ARG A 57 -5.23 -39.15 -70.13
C ARG A 57 -5.63 -38.34 -68.92
N ILE A 58 -5.35 -37.03 -68.95
CA ILE A 58 -5.81 -36.09 -67.94
C ILE A 58 -7.31 -35.82 -68.14
N VAL A 59 -8.13 -36.20 -67.17
CA VAL A 59 -9.59 -35.98 -67.17
C VAL A 59 -10.00 -34.72 -66.40
N SER A 60 -9.21 -34.33 -65.39
CA SER A 60 -9.37 -33.08 -64.65
C SER A 60 -8.00 -32.44 -64.40
N PRO A 61 -7.85 -31.11 -64.54
CA PRO A 61 -8.89 -30.14 -64.89
C PRO A 61 -9.12 -30.06 -66.41
N ALA A 62 -10.30 -30.49 -66.88
CA ALA A 62 -10.70 -30.29 -68.28
C ALA A 62 -11.03 -28.80 -68.55
N ALA A 63 -10.95 -28.38 -69.81
CA ALA A 63 -11.18 -26.98 -70.22
C ALA A 63 -12.55 -26.45 -69.72
N GLY A 64 -12.53 -25.42 -68.86
CA GLY A 64 -13.71 -24.77 -68.30
C GLY A 64 -13.75 -23.27 -68.54
N TYR A 65 -14.95 -22.72 -68.75
CA TYR A 65 -15.22 -21.27 -68.86
C TYR A 65 -15.53 -20.67 -67.48
N LEU A 66 -15.00 -19.49 -67.17
CA LEU A 66 -15.20 -18.80 -65.88
C LEU A 66 -16.15 -17.59 -66.03
N TYR A 67 -17.20 -17.53 -65.20
CA TYR A 67 -17.97 -16.32 -64.90
C TYR A 67 -17.63 -15.84 -63.47
N LEU A 68 -17.14 -14.61 -63.30
CA LEU A 68 -16.91 -13.99 -61.99
C LEU A 68 -17.93 -12.88 -61.75
N PHE A 69 -18.62 -12.92 -60.61
CA PHE A 69 -19.55 -11.85 -60.22
C PHE A 69 -18.78 -10.55 -59.94
N LYS A 70 -19.29 -9.44 -60.51
CA LYS A 70 -18.90 -8.02 -60.29
C LYS A 70 -17.60 -7.47 -60.92
N ILE A 71 -17.07 -8.06 -61.98
CA ILE A 71 -16.10 -7.37 -62.87
C ILE A 71 -16.69 -7.29 -64.28
N GLN A 72 -16.60 -6.15 -64.97
CA GLN A 72 -16.94 -6.09 -66.40
C GLN A 72 -16.13 -7.14 -67.17
N PRO A 73 -16.69 -7.79 -68.21
CA PRO A 73 -16.00 -8.82 -68.96
C PRO A 73 -14.66 -8.29 -69.49
N ILE A 74 -13.56 -8.80 -68.94
CA ILE A 74 -12.23 -8.55 -69.48
C ILE A 74 -12.19 -9.24 -70.84
N LYS A 75 -12.15 -8.46 -71.93
CA LYS A 75 -11.77 -9.01 -73.24
C LYS A 75 -10.33 -9.52 -73.12
N MET A 76 -10.16 -10.83 -72.97
CA MET A 76 -8.84 -11.48 -73.10
C MET A 76 -8.40 -11.45 -74.57
N THR A 77 -7.93 -10.29 -75.04
CA THR A 77 -7.32 -10.17 -76.37
C THR A 77 -6.00 -10.94 -76.47
N PHE A 78 -5.31 -11.18 -75.35
CA PHE A 78 -3.99 -11.83 -75.35
C PHE A 78 -4.04 -13.35 -75.58
N ALA A 79 -5.13 -14.04 -75.19
CA ALA A 79 -5.24 -15.50 -75.35
C ALA A 79 -5.71 -15.93 -76.76
N SER A 80 -6.29 -15.02 -77.55
CA SER A 80 -6.79 -15.33 -78.91
C SER A 80 -5.71 -15.30 -80.00
N LEU A 81 -4.54 -14.70 -79.74
CA LEU A 81 -3.47 -14.52 -80.73
C LEU A 81 -2.62 -15.79 -80.97
N PHE A 82 -2.70 -16.80 -80.11
CA PHE A 82 -1.85 -18.00 -80.19
C PHE A 82 -2.61 -19.33 -80.34
N GLY A 83 -3.94 -19.34 -80.43
CA GLY A 83 -4.71 -20.58 -80.63
C GLY A 83 -4.56 -21.63 -79.51
N LEU A 84 -4.02 -21.25 -78.35
CA LEU A 84 -3.76 -22.13 -77.21
C LEU A 84 -4.99 -22.19 -76.30
N LYS A 85 -5.62 -23.36 -76.21
CA LYS A 85 -6.73 -23.65 -75.28
C LYS A 85 -6.13 -23.91 -73.87
N TYR A 86 -6.15 -22.90 -73.00
CA TYR A 86 -5.82 -23.07 -71.59
C TYR A 86 -7.07 -23.46 -70.79
N ALA A 87 -6.96 -24.43 -69.87
CA ALA A 87 -7.97 -24.59 -68.82
C ALA A 87 -7.72 -23.54 -67.73
N VAL A 88 -8.76 -22.83 -67.26
CA VAL A 88 -8.64 -21.88 -66.14
C VAL A 88 -9.07 -22.60 -64.87
N VAL A 89 -8.17 -22.67 -63.89
CA VAL A 89 -8.41 -23.35 -62.62
C VAL A 89 -8.25 -22.35 -61.48
N VAL A 90 -9.26 -22.31 -60.61
CA VAL A 90 -9.33 -21.40 -59.46
C VAL A 90 -9.47 -22.23 -58.19
N GLY A 91 -8.48 -22.18 -57.28
CA GLY A 91 -8.45 -23.06 -56.10
C GLY A 91 -7.28 -22.80 -55.16
N ARG A 92 -7.10 -23.66 -54.15
CA ARG A 92 -5.93 -23.66 -53.25
C ARG A 92 -4.79 -24.54 -53.78
N SER A 93 -5.14 -25.60 -54.51
CA SER A 93 -4.25 -26.49 -55.24
C SER A 93 -4.92 -26.98 -56.53
N ILE A 94 -4.17 -27.69 -57.40
CA ILE A 94 -4.74 -28.32 -58.60
C ILE A 94 -4.79 -29.83 -58.41
N ASN A 95 -6.01 -30.37 -58.41
CA ASN A 95 -6.23 -31.80 -58.53
C ASN A 95 -6.14 -32.21 -60.00
N LEU A 96 -5.15 -33.06 -60.30
CA LEU A 96 -5.05 -33.78 -61.56
C LEU A 96 -5.65 -35.16 -61.38
N GLU A 97 -6.62 -35.51 -62.20
CA GLU A 97 -7.17 -36.85 -62.26
C GLU A 97 -6.84 -37.44 -63.63
N THR A 98 -6.48 -38.73 -63.65
CA THR A 98 -6.15 -39.44 -64.87
C THR A 98 -6.91 -40.74 -65.02
N GLU A 99 -7.35 -41.01 -66.25
CA GLU A 99 -7.79 -42.34 -66.67
C GLU A 99 -6.59 -43.08 -67.25
N TYR A 100 -6.43 -44.36 -66.89
CA TYR A 100 -5.27 -45.16 -67.28
C TYR A 100 -5.63 -46.63 -67.49
N ASN A 101 -4.89 -47.31 -68.36
CA ASN A 101 -4.93 -48.76 -68.56
C ASN A 101 -3.51 -49.34 -68.50
N ASP A 102 -3.30 -50.41 -67.74
CA ASP A 102 -2.06 -51.22 -67.73
C ASP A 102 -0.76 -50.43 -67.38
N ILE A 103 -0.81 -49.58 -66.35
CA ILE A 103 0.31 -48.73 -65.90
C ILE A 103 0.69 -49.08 -64.44
N HIS A 104 2.00 -49.19 -64.16
CA HIS A 104 2.50 -49.55 -62.82
C HIS A 104 2.63 -48.35 -61.89
N HIS A 105 3.14 -47.21 -62.38
CA HIS A 105 3.26 -45.98 -61.60
C HIS A 105 3.33 -44.75 -62.49
N VAL A 106 3.08 -43.58 -61.92
CA VAL A 106 2.93 -42.32 -62.68
C VAL A 106 3.69 -41.17 -62.04
N LYS A 107 4.22 -40.29 -62.90
CA LYS A 107 4.88 -39.04 -62.54
C LYS A 107 4.06 -37.86 -63.06
N PHE A 108 3.59 -37.02 -62.16
CA PHE A 108 2.98 -35.73 -62.46
C PHE A 108 4.04 -34.63 -62.43
N VAL A 109 4.03 -33.75 -63.42
CA VAL A 109 4.96 -32.64 -63.57
C VAL A 109 4.19 -31.37 -63.87
N ALA A 110 4.30 -30.36 -63.03
CA ALA A 110 3.84 -29.00 -63.34
C ALA A 110 5.03 -28.13 -63.73
N LYS A 111 5.13 -27.78 -65.01
CA LYS A 111 6.18 -26.90 -65.53
C LYS A 111 5.64 -25.49 -65.76
N ARG A 112 6.20 -24.49 -65.08
CA ARG A 112 5.80 -23.09 -65.27
C ARG A 112 6.38 -22.56 -66.57
N MET A 113 5.54 -22.09 -67.49
CA MET A 113 5.97 -21.71 -68.85
C MET A 113 6.98 -20.55 -68.87
N ILE A 114 6.85 -19.60 -67.94
CA ILE A 114 7.68 -18.37 -67.94
C ILE A 114 9.06 -18.63 -67.32
N THR A 115 9.11 -19.36 -66.20
CA THR A 115 10.34 -19.55 -65.42
C THR A 115 11.02 -20.88 -65.68
N GLY A 116 10.34 -21.83 -66.34
CA GLY A 116 10.81 -23.20 -66.54
C GLY A 116 10.85 -24.05 -65.28
N TRP A 117 10.37 -23.53 -64.14
CA TRP A 117 10.38 -24.24 -62.85
C TRP A 117 9.42 -25.42 -62.85
N GLU A 118 9.86 -26.57 -62.33
CA GLU A 118 9.12 -27.83 -62.37
C GLU A 118 8.82 -28.33 -60.96
N THR A 119 7.54 -28.64 -60.69
CA THR A 119 7.10 -29.38 -59.51
C THR A 119 6.77 -30.81 -59.93
N VAL A 120 7.35 -31.80 -59.26
CA VAL A 120 7.22 -33.22 -59.64
C VAL A 120 6.64 -34.02 -58.49
N ARG A 121 5.65 -34.87 -58.77
CA ARG A 121 5.06 -35.81 -57.80
C ARG A 121 4.91 -37.19 -58.43
N TYR A 122 5.31 -38.22 -57.70
CA TYR A 122 5.13 -39.61 -58.14
C TYR A 122 4.00 -40.27 -57.35
N ASP A 123 3.23 -41.11 -58.03
CA ASP A 123 2.25 -42.02 -57.43
C ASP A 123 2.60 -43.47 -57.80
N TYR A 124 2.80 -44.28 -56.77
CA TYR A 124 3.24 -45.68 -56.87
C TYR A 124 2.18 -46.68 -56.39
N ARG A 125 0.96 -46.27 -56.02
CA ARG A 125 -0.14 -47.18 -55.58
C ARG A 125 -1.55 -46.55 -55.69
N THR A 126 -2.49 -47.20 -56.39
CA THR A 126 -3.78 -47.75 -55.87
C THR A 126 -4.75 -48.14 -56.99
N LEU A 127 -5.65 -49.10 -56.70
CA LEU A 127 -6.65 -49.70 -57.61
C LEU A 127 -7.88 -48.80 -57.89
N ASP A 128 -7.91 -47.57 -57.38
CA ASP A 128 -9.13 -46.73 -57.31
C ASP A 128 -9.03 -45.40 -58.08
N GLY A 129 -8.02 -45.23 -58.94
CA GLY A 129 -7.81 -44.03 -59.76
C GLY A 129 -6.50 -43.29 -59.44
N LEU A 130 -5.82 -42.77 -60.47
CA LEU A 130 -4.56 -42.05 -60.33
C LEU A 130 -4.84 -40.54 -60.30
N ALA A 131 -4.66 -39.94 -59.12
CA ALA A 131 -4.83 -38.51 -58.91
C ALA A 131 -3.67 -37.90 -58.13
N ALA A 132 -3.29 -36.67 -58.50
CA ALA A 132 -2.27 -35.91 -57.79
C ALA A 132 -2.75 -34.50 -57.50
N ASP A 133 -2.62 -34.12 -56.23
CA ASP A 133 -2.78 -32.74 -55.81
C ASP A 133 -1.43 -32.00 -55.96
N LEU A 134 -1.40 -30.97 -56.80
CA LEU A 134 -0.21 -30.15 -57.05
C LEU A 134 -0.40 -28.76 -56.45
N SER A 135 0.34 -28.48 -55.37
CA SER A 135 0.44 -27.15 -54.79
C SER A 135 1.36 -26.29 -55.65
N ILE A 136 0.78 -25.36 -56.40
CA ILE A 136 1.51 -24.44 -57.28
C ILE A 136 1.02 -22.99 -57.07
N THR A 137 1.83 -22.00 -57.46
CA THR A 137 1.48 -20.57 -57.34
C THR A 137 0.68 -20.09 -58.55
N SER A 138 0.07 -18.89 -58.50
CA SER A 138 -0.66 -18.34 -59.64
C SER A 138 0.27 -18.18 -60.87
N GLY A 139 -0.17 -18.68 -62.02
CA GLY A 139 0.65 -18.66 -63.23
C GLY A 139 0.17 -19.57 -64.34
N ILE A 140 0.92 -19.57 -65.44
CA ILE A 140 0.66 -20.42 -66.60
C ILE A 140 1.58 -21.63 -66.53
N TYR A 141 0.98 -22.82 -66.51
CA TYR A 141 1.66 -24.10 -66.38
C TYR A 141 1.34 -25.02 -67.54
N THR A 142 2.32 -25.86 -67.91
CA THR A 142 2.08 -27.11 -68.62
C THR A 142 2.09 -28.22 -67.57
N LEU A 143 0.93 -28.82 -67.34
CA LEU A 143 0.79 -29.98 -66.48
C LEU A 143 0.95 -31.22 -67.34
N SER A 144 1.95 -32.04 -67.06
CA SER A 144 2.24 -33.28 -67.76
C SER A 144 2.13 -34.45 -66.81
N VAL A 145 1.67 -35.58 -67.33
CA VAL A 145 1.63 -36.85 -66.63
C VAL A 145 2.35 -37.90 -67.46
N PHE A 146 3.28 -38.63 -66.85
CA PHE A 146 4.09 -39.66 -67.49
C PHE A 146 3.85 -40.99 -66.79
N ALA A 147 3.48 -42.00 -67.56
CA ALA A 147 3.20 -43.34 -67.09
C ALA A 147 4.39 -44.27 -67.32
N TYR A 148 4.68 -45.14 -66.35
CA TYR A 148 5.83 -46.05 -66.39
C TYR A 148 5.42 -47.49 -66.13
N ASN A 149 6.18 -48.43 -66.71
CA ASN A 149 6.09 -49.85 -66.38
C ASN A 149 6.87 -50.20 -65.09
N GLU A 150 6.82 -51.46 -64.69
CA GLU A 150 7.54 -51.99 -63.51
C GLU A 150 9.08 -51.85 -63.59
N THR A 151 9.65 -51.71 -64.81
CA THR A 151 11.10 -51.54 -65.03
C THR A 151 11.52 -50.07 -65.14
N GLY A 152 10.58 -49.12 -65.00
CA GLY A 152 10.83 -47.67 -65.05
C GLY A 152 10.94 -47.09 -66.47
N GLN A 153 10.52 -47.83 -67.51
CA GLN A 153 10.40 -47.30 -68.86
C GLN A 153 9.07 -46.59 -69.05
N GLU A 154 9.11 -45.42 -69.70
CA GLU A 154 7.93 -44.61 -70.01
C GLU A 154 7.05 -45.33 -71.04
N LEU A 155 5.78 -45.53 -70.72
CA LEU A 155 4.79 -46.21 -71.56
C LEU A 155 3.90 -45.23 -72.31
N ALA A 156 3.50 -44.14 -71.67
CA ALA A 156 2.59 -43.14 -72.23
C ALA A 156 2.72 -41.81 -71.48
N HIS A 157 2.34 -40.70 -72.12
CA HIS A 157 2.27 -39.40 -71.47
C HIS A 157 1.11 -38.56 -72.01
N ASP A 158 0.60 -37.65 -71.19
CA ASP A 158 -0.37 -36.64 -71.59
C ASP A 158 -0.02 -35.28 -70.97
N SER A 159 -0.48 -34.18 -71.57
CA SER A 159 -0.24 -32.85 -71.04
C SER A 159 -1.34 -31.85 -71.36
N ILE A 160 -1.58 -30.93 -70.43
CA ILE A 160 -2.53 -29.84 -70.58
C ILE A 160 -1.93 -28.52 -70.12
N ASN A 161 -2.26 -27.44 -70.82
CA ASN A 161 -1.87 -26.10 -70.41
C ASN A 161 -2.96 -25.49 -69.52
N VAL A 162 -2.57 -24.99 -68.36
CA VAL A 162 -3.48 -24.46 -67.34
C VAL A 162 -3.06 -23.05 -66.93
N LEU A 163 -4.01 -22.12 -66.92
CA LEU A 163 -3.90 -20.87 -66.16
C LEU A 163 -4.46 -21.13 -64.76
N TYR A 164 -3.57 -21.21 -63.78
CA TYR A 164 -3.94 -21.38 -62.40
C TYR A 164 -3.98 -20.04 -61.67
N ILE A 165 -5.09 -19.79 -60.98
CA ILE A 165 -5.27 -18.62 -60.13
C ILE A 165 -5.50 -19.15 -58.72
N LYS A 166 -4.47 -19.04 -57.85
CA LYS A 166 -4.62 -19.39 -56.45
C LYS A 166 -5.60 -18.40 -55.83
N VAL A 167 -6.74 -18.88 -55.35
CA VAL A 167 -7.72 -18.08 -54.60
C VAL A 167 -7.66 -18.53 -53.15
N GLY A 168 -6.94 -17.74 -52.37
CA GLY A 168 -6.65 -17.87 -50.96
C GLY A 168 -6.01 -16.57 -50.48
N ARG A 169 -6.18 -16.25 -49.19
CA ARG A 169 -5.82 -14.96 -48.58
C ARG A 169 -4.36 -14.53 -48.92
N GLU A 170 -4.15 -13.23 -49.13
CA GLU A 170 -2.83 -12.59 -49.09
C GLU A 170 -2.29 -12.59 -47.64
N ASP A 171 -2.05 -13.77 -47.05
CA ASP A 171 -1.81 -13.89 -45.62
C ASP A 171 -0.41 -13.39 -45.20
N PHE A 172 0.56 -13.33 -46.11
CA PHE A 172 1.95 -12.99 -45.79
C PHE A 172 2.52 -11.89 -46.69
N GLY A 173 3.08 -10.87 -46.07
CA GLY A 173 3.60 -9.70 -46.76
C GLY A 173 3.83 -8.52 -45.81
N VAL A 174 4.12 -7.37 -46.41
CA VAL A 174 4.26 -6.11 -45.70
C VAL A 174 3.32 -5.09 -46.35
N TRP A 175 2.53 -4.39 -45.54
CA TRP A 175 1.64 -3.33 -45.99
C TRP A 175 2.00 -2.03 -45.31
N VAL A 176 1.84 -0.92 -46.02
CA VAL A 176 1.89 0.40 -45.42
C VAL A 176 0.48 0.96 -45.37
N ASN A 177 0.09 1.42 -44.20
CA ASN A 177 -1.16 2.11 -43.98
C ASN A 177 -0.85 3.60 -43.76
N THR A 178 -1.53 4.43 -44.54
CA THR A 178 -1.40 5.89 -44.47
C THR A 178 -2.77 6.51 -44.27
N LYS A 179 -2.85 7.56 -43.45
CA LYS A 179 -4.06 8.36 -43.26
C LYS A 179 -3.64 9.81 -43.17
N TYR A 180 -4.36 10.71 -43.85
CA TYR A 180 -4.05 12.13 -43.84
C TYR A 180 -5.33 12.96 -43.63
N ASN A 181 -5.26 13.92 -42.72
CA ASN A 181 -6.27 14.94 -42.42
C ASN A 181 -7.70 14.39 -42.29
N GLY A 182 -7.89 13.34 -41.49
CA GLY A 182 -9.20 12.70 -41.27
C GLY A 182 -9.76 11.91 -42.46
N GLY A 183 -8.97 11.70 -43.53
CA GLY A 183 -9.35 10.87 -44.67
C GLY A 183 -9.41 9.37 -44.35
N GLU A 184 -9.79 8.56 -45.33
CA GLU A 184 -9.78 7.09 -45.22
C GLU A 184 -8.34 6.55 -45.14
N THR A 185 -8.17 5.44 -44.42
CA THR A 185 -6.88 4.74 -44.38
C THR A 185 -6.61 4.07 -45.72
N ILE A 186 -5.50 4.44 -46.35
CA ILE A 186 -5.02 3.83 -47.59
C ILE A 186 -3.99 2.75 -47.23
N THR A 187 -4.32 1.49 -47.53
CA THR A 187 -3.43 0.34 -47.36
C THR A 187 -2.78 -0.02 -48.69
N LYS A 188 -1.45 0.08 -48.76
CA LYS A 188 -0.66 -0.25 -49.96
C LYS A 188 0.26 -1.45 -49.67
N PRO A 189 0.13 -2.58 -50.38
CA PRO A 189 1.07 -3.69 -50.23
C PRO A 189 2.45 -3.26 -50.76
N LEU A 190 3.47 -3.42 -49.94
CA LEU A 190 4.85 -3.41 -50.40
C LEU A 190 5.10 -4.77 -51.02
N GLN A 191 5.62 -4.83 -52.23
CA GLN A 191 5.91 -6.07 -52.98
C GLN A 191 7.07 -6.83 -52.31
N LEU A 192 6.84 -7.31 -51.09
CA LEU A 192 7.75 -7.99 -50.18
C LEU A 192 7.11 -9.31 -49.79
N GLY A 193 7.37 -10.34 -50.59
CA GLY A 193 6.89 -11.69 -50.30
C GLY A 193 7.77 -12.42 -49.29
N ILE A 194 7.42 -13.69 -49.03
CA ILE A 194 8.18 -14.61 -48.17
C ILE A 194 9.67 -14.68 -48.57
N THR A 195 9.97 -14.76 -49.87
CA THR A 195 11.34 -14.86 -50.36
C THR A 195 12.15 -13.58 -50.11
N ASP A 196 11.55 -12.41 -50.33
CA ASP A 196 12.17 -11.12 -50.06
C ASP A 196 12.44 -10.95 -48.57
N PHE A 197 11.47 -11.30 -47.73
CA PHE A 197 11.61 -11.25 -46.28
C PHE A 197 12.70 -12.19 -45.76
N ALA A 198 12.75 -13.43 -46.26
CA ALA A 198 13.82 -14.39 -45.94
C ALA A 198 15.20 -13.87 -46.36
N SER A 199 15.30 -13.25 -47.55
CA SER A 199 16.54 -12.64 -48.02
C SER A 199 16.98 -11.50 -47.09
N MET A 200 16.08 -10.55 -46.80
CA MET A 200 16.36 -9.44 -45.89
C MET A 200 16.81 -9.93 -44.51
N LEU A 201 16.13 -10.91 -43.92
CA LEU A 201 16.51 -11.52 -42.63
C LEU A 201 17.94 -12.08 -42.62
N ASN A 202 18.42 -12.61 -43.76
CA ASN A 202 19.74 -13.23 -43.89
C ASN A 202 20.85 -12.22 -44.25
N THR A 203 20.54 -11.21 -45.08
CA THR A 203 21.53 -10.26 -45.60
C THR A 203 21.59 -8.95 -44.80
N GLY A 204 20.51 -8.61 -44.09
CA GLY A 204 20.32 -7.30 -43.47
C GLY A 204 20.11 -6.17 -44.47
N GLU A 205 19.76 -6.48 -45.72
CA GLU A 205 19.51 -5.48 -46.76
C GLU A 205 18.32 -4.58 -46.39
N SER A 206 18.46 -3.27 -46.67
CA SER A 206 17.38 -2.30 -46.50
C SER A 206 16.71 -2.04 -47.84
N LYS A 207 15.38 -2.03 -47.88
CA LYS A 207 14.59 -1.69 -49.08
C LYS A 207 13.84 -0.39 -48.84
N GLN A 208 13.91 0.51 -49.81
CA GLN A 208 13.27 1.81 -49.78
C GLN A 208 12.00 1.81 -50.65
N PHE A 209 10.94 2.43 -50.14
CA PHE A 209 9.64 2.52 -50.81
C PHE A 209 9.13 3.95 -50.81
N SER A 210 8.66 4.43 -51.95
CA SER A 210 7.96 5.70 -52.08
C SER A 210 6.44 5.47 -52.03
N ILE A 211 5.77 6.22 -51.19
CA ILE A 211 4.31 6.18 -50.99
C ILE A 211 3.76 7.60 -50.97
N SER A 212 2.46 7.71 -51.22
CA SER A 212 1.74 8.97 -51.23
C SER A 212 0.95 9.11 -49.93
N LEU A 213 1.15 10.22 -49.21
CA LEU A 213 0.41 10.57 -47.99
C LEU A 213 -0.50 11.79 -48.22
N GLN A 214 0.07 12.92 -48.65
CA GLN A 214 -0.67 14.12 -49.09
C GLN A 214 -0.58 14.30 -50.62
N ASN A 215 0.65 14.23 -51.14
CA ASN A 215 0.99 14.34 -52.57
C ASN A 215 1.58 13.02 -53.07
N ASN A 216 1.72 12.89 -54.40
CA ASN A 216 2.32 11.69 -54.99
C ASN A 216 3.78 11.52 -54.54
N ASP A 217 4.08 10.34 -54.00
CA ASP A 217 5.42 9.90 -53.57
C ASP A 217 6.15 10.87 -52.61
N ASP A 218 5.39 11.58 -51.78
CA ASP A 218 5.88 12.58 -50.82
C ASP A 218 6.46 11.98 -49.52
N THR A 219 6.29 10.67 -49.33
CA THR A 219 6.74 9.93 -48.16
C THR A 219 7.61 8.75 -48.58
N THR A 220 8.76 8.62 -47.94
CA THR A 220 9.72 7.54 -48.15
C THR A 220 9.82 6.67 -46.91
N ILE A 221 9.75 5.35 -47.11
CA ILE A 221 9.90 4.36 -46.04
C ILE A 221 11.09 3.46 -46.34
N ASP A 222 12.10 3.46 -45.46
CA ASP A 222 13.19 2.48 -45.49
C ASP A 222 12.87 1.36 -44.49
N LEU A 223 12.79 0.13 -44.99
CA LEU A 223 12.56 -1.07 -44.19
C LEU A 223 13.77 -1.99 -44.20
N ARG A 224 14.12 -2.48 -43.02
CA ARG A 224 15.12 -3.54 -42.84
C ARG A 224 14.63 -4.56 -41.83
N PHE A 225 14.86 -5.83 -42.15
CA PHE A 225 14.69 -6.95 -41.23
C PHE A 225 16.04 -7.63 -41.07
N ILE A 226 16.46 -7.93 -39.84
CA ILE A 226 17.71 -8.67 -39.61
C ILE A 226 17.56 -9.61 -38.42
N ARG A 227 18.05 -10.84 -38.56
CA ARG A 227 18.28 -11.71 -37.41
C ARG A 227 19.51 -11.23 -36.68
N THR A 228 19.33 -10.77 -35.45
CA THR A 228 20.43 -10.29 -34.62
C THR A 228 20.37 -10.94 -33.26
N LYS A 229 21.39 -10.67 -32.44
CA LYS A 229 21.37 -11.01 -31.03
C LYS A 229 21.44 -9.76 -30.18
N ILE A 230 20.71 -9.77 -29.08
CA ILE A 230 20.76 -8.71 -28.07
C ILE A 230 21.14 -9.31 -26.72
N MET A 231 21.50 -8.45 -25.76
CA MET A 231 21.98 -8.83 -24.42
C MET A 231 23.23 -9.73 -24.47
N ASP A 232 24.40 -9.12 -24.66
CA ASP A 232 25.70 -9.81 -24.70
C ASP A 232 25.76 -10.99 -25.69
N ASN A 233 25.04 -10.86 -26.81
CA ASN A 233 24.95 -11.86 -27.88
C ASN A 233 24.30 -13.21 -27.50
N THR A 234 23.39 -13.22 -26.52
CA THR A 234 22.75 -14.46 -26.06
C THR A 234 21.37 -14.69 -26.69
N GLU A 235 20.53 -13.67 -26.79
CA GLU A 235 19.12 -13.82 -27.21
C GLU A 235 18.94 -13.54 -28.71
N LYS A 236 18.38 -14.49 -29.46
CA LYS A 236 18.07 -14.33 -30.89
C LYS A 236 16.80 -13.51 -31.07
N VAL A 237 16.88 -12.43 -31.83
CA VAL A 237 15.76 -11.53 -32.09
C VAL A 237 15.68 -11.14 -33.55
N VAL A 238 14.50 -10.74 -33.99
CA VAL A 238 14.34 -10.01 -35.25
C VAL A 238 14.27 -8.53 -34.94
N GLU A 239 15.25 -7.81 -35.48
CA GLU A 239 15.22 -6.35 -35.56
C GLU A 239 14.44 -5.96 -36.82
N THR A 240 13.42 -5.14 -36.62
CA THR A 240 12.72 -4.40 -37.67
C THR A 240 13.09 -2.94 -37.53
N LYS A 241 13.76 -2.40 -38.55
CA LYS A 241 14.01 -0.97 -38.65
C LYS A 241 13.08 -0.38 -39.70
N CYS A 242 12.34 0.65 -39.32
CA CYS A 242 11.46 1.41 -40.17
C CYS A 242 11.81 2.89 -40.04
N ASN A 243 12.27 3.47 -41.14
CA ASN A 243 12.62 4.87 -41.23
C ASN A 243 11.60 5.57 -42.13
N ILE A 244 10.83 6.51 -41.59
CA ILE A 244 9.79 7.21 -42.35
C ILE A 244 10.22 8.67 -42.48
N ILE A 245 10.33 9.15 -43.71
CA ILE A 245 10.66 10.52 -44.06
C ILE A 245 9.52 11.07 -44.92
N THR A 246 8.86 12.14 -44.50
CA THR A 246 7.75 12.76 -45.21
C THR A 246 7.98 14.25 -45.45
N THR A 247 7.43 14.74 -46.56
CA THR A 247 7.39 16.17 -46.91
C THR A 247 5.96 16.74 -46.88
N CYS A 248 5.00 15.98 -46.34
CA CYS A 248 3.62 16.44 -46.19
C CYS A 248 3.52 17.61 -45.19
N ASP A 249 2.43 18.38 -45.27
CA ASP A 249 2.08 19.37 -44.25
C ASP A 249 1.74 18.68 -42.93
N THR A 250 2.72 18.63 -42.01
CA THR A 250 2.63 18.00 -40.69
C THR A 250 1.85 18.83 -39.68
N SER A 251 1.32 20.01 -40.04
CA SER A 251 0.34 20.72 -39.20
C SER A 251 -1.02 20.01 -39.18
N LYS A 252 -1.26 19.11 -40.14
CA LYS A 252 -2.46 18.26 -40.24
C LYS A 252 -2.25 16.91 -39.56
N GLU A 253 -3.36 16.34 -39.10
CA GLU A 253 -3.37 14.98 -38.58
C GLU A 253 -2.87 14.00 -39.65
N HIS A 254 -1.96 13.10 -39.31
CA HIS A 254 -1.53 12.05 -40.22
C HIS A 254 -1.11 10.79 -39.43
N GLU A 255 -1.32 9.63 -40.04
CA GLU A 255 -0.90 8.33 -39.54
C GLU A 255 -0.05 7.66 -40.61
N VAL A 256 1.08 7.10 -40.19
CA VAL A 256 1.86 6.19 -41.02
C VAL A 256 2.19 4.96 -40.18
N SER A 257 1.85 3.78 -40.69
CA SER A 257 2.16 2.52 -40.04
C SER A 257 2.51 1.43 -41.03
N VAL A 258 3.33 0.49 -40.58
CA VAL A 258 3.76 -0.67 -41.33
C VAL A 258 3.20 -1.90 -40.66
N GLU A 259 2.45 -2.69 -41.42
CA GLU A 259 1.93 -3.98 -41.00
C GLU A 259 2.75 -5.10 -41.63
N ILE A 260 3.19 -6.04 -40.81
CA ILE A 260 4.06 -7.15 -41.20
C ILE A 260 3.36 -8.45 -40.83
N ARG A 261 3.13 -9.33 -41.81
CA ARG A 261 2.56 -10.66 -41.59
C ARG A 261 3.49 -11.73 -42.14
N PHE A 262 4.07 -12.57 -41.28
CA PHE A 262 4.92 -13.67 -41.72
C PHE A 262 4.80 -14.92 -40.82
N PRO A 263 5.02 -16.12 -41.37
CA PRO A 263 5.08 -17.36 -40.61
C PRO A 263 6.14 -17.33 -39.51
N PHE A 264 5.81 -17.87 -38.33
CA PHE A 264 6.76 -17.92 -37.20
C PHE A 264 8.04 -18.70 -37.53
N ILE A 265 7.90 -19.80 -38.26
CA ILE A 265 9.01 -20.71 -38.61
C ILE A 265 10.16 -20.02 -39.35
N MET A 266 9.89 -18.89 -40.01
CA MET A 266 10.91 -18.10 -40.71
C MET A 266 11.85 -17.36 -39.76
N LEU A 267 11.45 -17.10 -38.52
CA LEU A 267 12.29 -16.41 -37.54
C LEU A 267 13.48 -17.30 -37.12
N ASP A 268 13.28 -18.63 -37.05
CA ASP A 268 14.31 -19.62 -36.67
C ASP A 268 15.10 -20.20 -37.86
N GLY A 269 14.88 -19.68 -39.07
CA GLY A 269 15.54 -20.19 -40.29
C GLY A 269 14.89 -21.44 -40.87
N GLY A 270 13.73 -21.86 -40.36
CA GLY A 270 12.92 -22.92 -40.96
C GLY A 270 12.18 -22.43 -42.21
N GLN A 271 11.74 -23.40 -43.03
CA GLN A 271 10.99 -23.12 -44.25
C GLN A 271 9.49 -23.26 -43.97
N PRO A 272 8.65 -22.28 -44.37
CA PRO A 272 7.20 -22.36 -44.20
C PRO A 272 6.60 -23.52 -45.01
N GLN A 273 5.71 -24.31 -44.41
CA GLN A 273 4.92 -25.32 -45.12
C GLN A 273 3.72 -24.65 -45.80
N GLU A 274 3.37 -25.03 -47.02
CA GLU A 274 2.63 -24.15 -47.93
C GLU A 274 1.23 -23.70 -47.48
N ASP A 275 0.54 -24.37 -46.54
CA ASP A 275 -0.87 -24.01 -46.22
C ASP A 275 -1.30 -24.10 -44.73
N LYS A 276 -0.38 -24.23 -43.74
CA LYS A 276 -0.74 -24.37 -42.30
C LYS A 276 0.26 -23.76 -41.31
N ASN A 277 0.84 -22.60 -41.59
CA ASN A 277 1.76 -21.98 -40.63
C ASN A 277 1.01 -21.03 -39.69
N PRO A 278 1.15 -21.19 -38.36
CA PRO A 278 0.81 -20.10 -37.46
C PRO A 278 1.69 -18.91 -37.79
N TYR A 279 1.13 -17.71 -37.67
CA TYR A 279 1.80 -16.48 -38.04
C TYR A 279 1.53 -15.36 -37.06
N PHE A 280 2.34 -14.32 -37.13
CA PHE A 280 2.07 -13.06 -36.44
C PHE A 280 1.73 -11.98 -37.45
N SER A 281 0.84 -11.08 -37.04
CA SER A 281 0.71 -9.75 -37.62
C SER A 281 1.23 -8.74 -36.59
N ALA A 282 2.17 -7.90 -37.00
CA ALA A 282 2.63 -6.75 -36.21
C ALA A 282 2.40 -5.48 -37.02
N LYS A 283 1.55 -4.57 -36.51
CA LYS A 283 1.36 -3.22 -37.05
C LYS A 283 2.10 -2.25 -36.15
N VAL A 284 3.06 -1.52 -36.67
CA VAL A 284 3.84 -0.51 -35.91
C VAL A 284 3.75 0.81 -36.65
N GLY A 285 3.45 1.89 -35.93
CA GLY A 285 3.40 3.21 -36.56
C GLY A 285 3.28 4.33 -35.56
N TYR A 286 3.05 5.52 -36.11
CA TYR A 286 2.77 6.71 -35.33
C TYR A 286 1.64 7.52 -35.98
N GLN A 287 0.99 8.31 -35.15
CA GLN A 287 -0.02 9.26 -35.51
C GLN A 287 0.36 10.62 -34.91
N SER A 288 0.22 11.67 -35.70
CA SER A 288 0.33 13.06 -35.25
C SER A 288 -1.06 13.69 -35.21
N GLN A 289 -1.34 14.51 -34.18
CA GLN A 289 -2.61 15.21 -34.03
C GLN A 289 -2.58 16.60 -34.69
N SER A 290 -3.74 17.10 -35.10
CA SER A 290 -3.85 18.40 -35.78
C SER A 290 -3.41 19.59 -34.92
N GLY A 291 -2.68 20.54 -35.50
CA GLY A 291 -2.61 21.92 -35.02
C GLY A 291 -1.28 22.43 -34.44
N GLN A 292 -0.21 21.61 -34.37
CA GLN A 292 1.09 22.07 -33.80
C GLN A 292 2.36 21.60 -34.55
N GLY A 293 2.24 21.12 -35.79
CA GLY A 293 3.37 20.55 -36.53
C GLY A 293 3.80 19.18 -35.98
N GLY A 294 4.19 18.27 -36.86
CA GLY A 294 4.61 16.91 -36.53
C GLY A 294 6.01 16.61 -37.06
N ALA A 295 6.63 15.53 -36.60
CA ALA A 295 7.96 15.16 -37.07
C ALA A 295 7.94 14.75 -38.55
N ASN A 296 8.75 15.41 -39.38
CA ASN A 296 8.92 15.04 -40.79
C ASN A 296 9.74 13.76 -40.96
N HIS A 297 10.45 13.35 -39.92
CA HIS A 297 11.30 12.18 -39.95
C HIS A 297 11.20 11.44 -38.61
N VAL A 298 10.76 10.19 -38.67
CA VAL A 298 10.65 9.31 -37.50
C VAL A 298 11.37 8.02 -37.81
N ASN A 299 12.39 7.72 -37.02
CA ASN A 299 13.08 6.44 -37.06
C ASN A 299 12.55 5.55 -35.94
N THR A 300 12.00 4.41 -36.32
CA THR A 300 11.51 3.37 -35.41
C THR A 300 12.36 2.12 -35.57
N THR A 301 12.94 1.65 -34.47
CA THR A 301 13.61 0.35 -34.40
C THR A 301 12.92 -0.51 -33.36
N PHE A 302 12.56 -1.72 -33.75
CA PHE A 302 11.81 -2.65 -32.92
C PHE A 302 12.48 -4.03 -32.91
N TYR A 303 12.63 -4.61 -31.72
CA TYR A 303 13.22 -5.93 -31.53
C TYR A 303 12.23 -6.86 -30.85
N VAL A 304 12.10 -8.08 -31.39
CA VAL A 304 11.29 -9.16 -30.79
C VAL A 304 12.09 -10.45 -30.73
N GLY A 305 12.23 -11.01 -29.53
CA GLY A 305 12.76 -12.35 -29.29
C GLY A 305 11.68 -13.33 -28.82
N ARG A 306 11.79 -14.62 -29.17
CA ARG A 306 10.81 -15.65 -28.79
C ARG A 306 11.39 -17.04 -28.52
N GLU A 307 10.63 -17.81 -27.73
CA GLU A 307 10.63 -19.29 -27.71
C GLU A 307 9.25 -19.91 -28.06
N ASN A 308 8.11 -19.20 -27.93
CA ASN A 308 6.76 -19.70 -28.27
C ASN A 308 5.81 -18.58 -28.75
N ILE A 309 4.72 -18.96 -29.43
CA ILE A 309 3.67 -18.16 -30.07
C ILE A 309 2.99 -17.16 -29.12
N SER A 310 2.99 -17.42 -27.81
CA SER A 310 2.30 -16.63 -26.78
C SER A 310 3.19 -15.75 -25.87
N ASP A 311 4.53 -15.84 -25.94
CA ASP A 311 5.44 -15.23 -24.94
C ASP A 311 6.74 -14.65 -25.56
N PRO A 312 6.77 -13.35 -25.92
CA PRO A 312 8.02 -12.70 -26.36
C PRO A 312 8.99 -12.49 -25.19
N ARG A 313 10.25 -12.95 -25.33
CA ARG A 313 11.28 -12.89 -24.27
C ARG A 313 11.94 -11.53 -24.09
N VAL A 314 12.04 -10.74 -25.16
CA VAL A 314 12.62 -9.39 -25.13
C VAL A 314 11.83 -8.47 -26.05
N PHE A 315 11.53 -7.28 -25.53
CA PHE A 315 10.90 -6.18 -26.25
C PHE A 315 11.82 -4.96 -26.14
N ARG A 316 12.34 -4.49 -27.28
CA ARG A 316 13.04 -3.20 -27.34
C ARG A 316 12.43 -2.35 -28.44
N LEU A 317 12.11 -1.10 -28.10
CA LEU A 317 11.55 -0.13 -29.01
C LEU A 317 12.39 1.14 -28.92
N SER A 318 12.79 1.69 -30.06
CA SER A 318 13.42 2.99 -30.17
C SER A 318 12.62 3.83 -31.15
N VAL A 319 12.16 5.00 -30.71
CA VAL A 319 11.48 5.99 -31.53
C VAL A 319 12.28 7.28 -31.44
N LYS A 320 12.77 7.75 -32.59
CA LYS A 320 13.60 8.96 -32.70
C LYS A 320 12.96 9.90 -33.71
N PRO A 321 12.13 10.85 -33.26
CA PRO A 321 11.65 11.92 -34.11
C PRO A 321 12.77 12.94 -34.33
N GLU A 322 13.04 13.28 -35.59
CA GLU A 322 13.91 14.39 -35.98
C GLU A 322 13.04 15.59 -36.37
N THR A 323 13.54 16.82 -36.16
CA THR A 323 12.81 18.09 -36.41
C THR A 323 11.47 18.18 -35.65
N ILE A 324 11.54 18.30 -34.33
CA ILE A 324 10.36 18.47 -33.47
C ILE A 324 10.09 19.98 -33.32
N GLU A 325 8.97 20.47 -33.85
CA GLU A 325 8.49 21.81 -33.50
C GLU A 325 8.11 21.82 -32.00
N SER A 326 8.40 22.91 -31.29
CA SER A 326 8.18 22.97 -29.84
C SER A 326 6.69 22.75 -29.52
N GLY A 327 6.38 21.68 -28.78
CA GLY A 327 5.00 21.36 -28.38
C GLY A 327 4.31 20.25 -29.19
N SER A 328 4.90 19.78 -30.30
CA SER A 328 4.32 18.71 -31.14
C SER A 328 3.89 17.49 -30.33
N LYS A 329 2.72 16.92 -30.62
CA LYS A 329 2.23 15.68 -30.01
C LYS A 329 2.43 14.50 -30.96
N LEU A 330 2.84 13.37 -30.40
CA LEU A 330 3.02 12.13 -31.16
C LEU A 330 2.42 10.96 -30.40
N THR A 331 1.53 10.23 -31.06
CA THR A 331 1.02 8.95 -30.58
C THR A 331 1.77 7.85 -31.31
N PHE A 332 2.60 7.10 -30.61
CA PHE A 332 3.14 5.85 -31.12
C PHE A 332 2.14 4.73 -30.85
N PHE A 333 1.96 3.79 -31.78
CA PHE A 333 1.16 2.61 -31.51
C PHE A 333 1.77 1.35 -32.11
N THR A 334 1.50 0.23 -31.44
CA THR A 334 1.87 -1.11 -31.88
C THR A 334 0.72 -2.07 -31.65
N THR A 335 0.29 -2.75 -32.70
CA THR A 335 -0.68 -3.84 -32.63
C THR A 335 0.05 -5.15 -32.89
N TYR A 336 -0.13 -6.10 -31.97
CA TYR A 336 0.41 -7.44 -32.11
C TYR A 336 -0.73 -8.45 -32.11
N CYS A 337 -0.82 -9.23 -33.18
CA CYS A 337 -1.82 -10.28 -33.38
C CYS A 337 -1.13 -11.60 -33.68
N THR A 338 -1.60 -12.70 -33.09
CA THR A 338 -1.16 -14.06 -33.41
C THR A 338 -2.32 -14.87 -33.94
N VAL A 339 -2.02 -15.66 -34.97
CA VAL A 339 -3.00 -16.46 -35.67
C VAL A 339 -2.50 -17.89 -35.72
N ASP A 340 -3.36 -18.84 -35.37
CA ASP A 340 -3.04 -20.27 -35.39
C ASP A 340 -2.94 -20.82 -36.82
N SER A 341 -2.55 -22.10 -36.93
CA SER A 341 -2.44 -22.81 -38.21
C SER A 341 -3.77 -23.01 -38.94
N THR A 342 -4.90 -22.71 -38.28
CA THR A 342 -6.26 -22.77 -38.85
C THR A 342 -6.80 -21.39 -39.26
N GLY A 343 -6.05 -20.32 -39.00
CA GLY A 343 -6.42 -18.95 -39.34
C GLY A 343 -7.26 -18.23 -38.28
N ASN A 344 -7.37 -18.79 -37.06
CA ASN A 344 -8.05 -18.15 -35.95
C ASN A 344 -7.08 -17.26 -35.17
N GLU A 345 -7.53 -16.05 -34.85
CA GLU A 345 -6.83 -15.17 -33.94
C GLU A 345 -6.79 -15.79 -32.54
N ILE A 346 -5.59 -16.01 -32.01
CA ILE A 346 -5.39 -16.51 -30.64
C ILE A 346 -5.29 -15.33 -29.67
N PHE A 347 -4.69 -14.22 -30.12
CA PHE A 347 -4.41 -13.06 -29.31
C PHE A 347 -4.21 -11.84 -30.20
N GLN A 348 -4.90 -10.74 -29.88
CA GLN A 348 -4.60 -9.41 -30.42
C GLN A 348 -4.50 -8.40 -29.29
N ARG A 349 -3.55 -7.47 -29.41
CA ARG A 349 -3.44 -6.35 -28.49
C ARG A 349 -2.85 -5.14 -29.18
N THR A 350 -3.46 -3.99 -28.98
CA THR A 350 -2.91 -2.69 -29.42
C THR A 350 -2.43 -1.94 -28.20
N TYR A 351 -1.25 -1.35 -28.29
CA TYR A 351 -0.70 -0.44 -27.29
C TYR A 351 -0.44 0.89 -27.97
N ALA A 352 -0.91 1.97 -27.37
CA ALA A 352 -0.62 3.33 -27.80
C ALA A 352 0.09 4.09 -26.67
N ILE A 353 1.08 4.90 -27.05
CA ILE A 353 1.84 5.76 -26.17
C ILE A 353 1.81 7.18 -26.76
N ASP A 354 1.18 8.10 -26.05
CA ASP A 354 1.13 9.52 -26.41
C ASP A 354 2.24 10.28 -25.71
N PHE A 355 2.90 11.17 -26.45
CA PHE A 355 3.93 12.07 -25.95
C PHE A 355 3.49 13.53 -26.13
N GLU A 356 3.52 14.30 -25.05
CA GLU A 356 3.25 15.74 -25.05
C GLU A 356 4.33 16.49 -24.23
N PRO A 357 5.34 17.11 -24.86
CA PRO A 357 5.64 17.08 -26.30
C PRO A 357 6.28 15.75 -26.73
N ALA A 358 6.42 15.56 -28.05
CA ALA A 358 7.10 14.43 -28.66
C ALA A 358 8.57 14.36 -28.21
N ILE A 359 9.04 13.16 -27.89
CA ILE A 359 10.39 12.91 -27.36
C ILE A 359 11.07 11.77 -28.11
N GLU A 360 12.39 11.78 -28.11
CA GLU A 360 13.20 10.59 -28.30
C GLU A 360 12.94 9.64 -27.13
N LEU A 361 12.64 8.37 -27.44
CA LEU A 361 12.46 7.33 -26.45
C LEU A 361 13.05 6.02 -26.95
N THR A 362 13.91 5.41 -26.13
CA THR A 362 14.28 4.01 -26.27
C THR A 362 13.85 3.27 -25.01
N ILE A 363 12.93 2.32 -25.15
CA ILE A 363 12.51 1.40 -24.09
C ILE A 363 13.25 0.08 -24.32
N THR A 364 13.95 -0.40 -23.30
CA THR A 364 14.45 -1.78 -23.25
C THR A 364 13.78 -2.48 -22.09
N SER A 365 12.98 -3.51 -22.39
CA SER A 365 12.33 -4.33 -21.35
C SER A 365 12.78 -5.78 -21.50
N ILE A 366 13.14 -6.39 -20.36
CA ILE A 366 13.47 -7.81 -20.25
C ILE A 366 12.40 -8.46 -19.35
N PRO A 367 11.22 -8.83 -19.88
CA PRO A 367 10.09 -9.29 -19.08
C PRO A 367 10.43 -10.39 -18.06
N ARG A 368 11.28 -11.37 -18.42
CA ARG A 368 11.68 -12.46 -17.53
C ARG A 368 12.62 -12.05 -16.38
N GLN A 369 13.29 -10.91 -16.51
CA GLN A 369 14.16 -10.36 -15.47
C GLN A 369 13.50 -9.16 -14.76
N ALA A 370 12.33 -8.70 -15.20
CA ALA A 370 11.66 -7.51 -14.67
C ALA A 370 12.56 -6.26 -14.63
N LYS A 371 13.49 -6.14 -15.58
CA LYS A 371 14.34 -4.96 -15.76
C LYS A 371 13.82 -4.10 -16.89
N ILE A 372 13.71 -2.80 -16.64
CA ILE A 372 13.28 -1.83 -17.65
C ILE A 372 14.18 -0.61 -17.62
N SER A 373 14.71 -0.25 -18.79
CA SER A 373 15.38 1.02 -18.99
C SER A 373 14.67 1.87 -20.03
N TYR A 374 14.64 3.17 -19.75
CA TYR A 374 14.17 4.23 -20.62
C TYR A 374 15.34 5.15 -20.91
N GLU A 375 15.61 5.42 -22.19
CA GLU A 375 16.59 6.42 -22.62
C GLU A 375 15.88 7.50 -23.44
N PHE A 376 15.99 8.75 -23.00
CA PHE A 376 15.34 9.90 -23.66
C PHE A 376 16.30 10.75 -24.50
N GLY A 377 17.60 10.42 -24.43
CA GLY A 377 18.64 10.99 -25.29
C GLY A 377 18.62 12.52 -25.29
N ARG A 378 18.40 13.12 -26.47
CA ARG A 378 18.43 14.58 -26.65
C ARG A 378 17.20 15.31 -26.09
N SER A 379 16.15 14.59 -25.68
CA SER A 379 14.89 15.17 -25.20
C SER A 379 14.88 15.47 -23.70
N ALA A 380 15.96 15.14 -23.00
CA ALA A 380 16.14 15.42 -21.58
C ALA A 380 16.00 16.92 -21.26
N GLY A 381 15.43 17.23 -20.10
CA GLY A 381 15.27 18.60 -19.60
C GLY A 381 13.88 19.22 -19.84
N VAL A 382 13.01 18.57 -20.60
CA VAL A 382 11.68 19.09 -20.98
C VAL A 382 10.60 18.56 -20.03
N ASN A 383 9.55 19.35 -19.73
CA ASN A 383 8.37 18.85 -19.03
C ASN A 383 7.53 18.02 -20.00
N THR A 384 7.39 16.72 -19.73
CA THR A 384 6.76 15.79 -20.66
C THR A 384 5.63 15.03 -19.99
N LYS A 385 4.47 15.00 -20.64
CA LYS A 385 3.38 14.08 -20.35
C LYS A 385 3.47 12.87 -21.28
N ILE A 386 3.42 11.67 -20.70
CA ILE A 386 3.38 10.39 -21.41
C ILE A 386 2.07 9.70 -21.04
N SER A 387 1.21 9.38 -22.01
CA SER A 387 -0.02 8.63 -21.75
C SER A 387 0.03 7.27 -22.42
N LEU A 388 -0.35 6.21 -21.72
CA LEU A 388 -0.38 4.84 -22.21
C LEU A 388 -1.82 4.35 -22.24
N ARG A 389 -2.18 3.73 -23.36
CA ARG A 389 -3.50 3.17 -23.63
C ARG A 389 -3.32 1.78 -24.22
N ALA A 390 -4.16 0.84 -23.83
CA ALA A 390 -4.13 -0.51 -24.36
C ALA A 390 -5.53 -0.88 -24.85
N GLU A 391 -5.66 -1.22 -26.12
CA GLU A 391 -6.92 -1.65 -26.71
C GLU A 391 -6.96 -3.18 -26.83
N GLY A 392 -8.12 -3.77 -26.50
CA GLY A 392 -8.33 -5.20 -26.49
C GLY A 392 -8.05 -5.86 -25.13
N GLY A 393 -9.14 -6.14 -24.39
CA GLY A 393 -9.13 -6.87 -23.12
C GLY A 393 -9.72 -6.08 -21.95
N VAL A 394 -9.40 -6.49 -20.71
CA VAL A 394 -9.99 -5.92 -19.48
C VAL A 394 -9.52 -4.48 -19.16
N LEU A 395 -8.58 -3.93 -19.94
CA LEU A 395 -7.96 -2.61 -19.70
C LEU A 395 -8.32 -1.57 -20.78
N ASP A 396 -9.28 -1.87 -21.66
CA ASP A 396 -9.68 -1.04 -22.81
C ASP A 396 -10.04 0.40 -22.40
N ASP A 397 -10.62 0.57 -21.20
CA ASP A 397 -11.15 1.85 -20.71
C ASP A 397 -10.16 2.63 -19.82
N ILE A 398 -8.92 2.16 -19.67
CA ILE A 398 -7.94 2.70 -18.70
C ILE A 398 -6.80 3.42 -19.42
N VAL A 399 -6.67 4.72 -19.14
CA VAL A 399 -5.56 5.56 -19.60
C VAL A 399 -4.61 5.81 -18.43
N GLN A 400 -3.34 5.49 -18.60
CA GLN A 400 -2.31 5.78 -17.60
C GLN A 400 -1.50 6.99 -18.06
N SER A 401 -1.35 8.02 -17.23
CA SER A 401 -0.62 9.23 -17.58
C SER A 401 0.53 9.49 -16.60
N PHE A 402 1.72 9.73 -17.13
CA PHE A 402 2.90 10.22 -16.41
C PHE A 402 3.15 11.66 -16.79
N ARG A 403 3.52 12.51 -15.84
CA ARG A 403 4.11 13.83 -16.12
C ARG A 403 5.43 13.92 -15.40
N ILE A 404 6.49 14.24 -16.13
CA ILE A 404 7.88 14.23 -15.65
C ILE A 404 8.47 15.62 -15.89
N ASP A 405 9.02 16.25 -14.85
CA ASP A 405 9.55 17.62 -14.93
C ASP A 405 10.76 17.85 -14.00
N PRO A 406 11.98 18.05 -14.54
CA PRO A 406 12.35 17.88 -15.95
C PRO A 406 12.50 16.40 -16.34
N LEU A 407 12.27 16.03 -17.60
CA LEU A 407 12.55 14.68 -18.11
C LEU A 407 14.05 14.32 -17.95
N PRO A 408 14.41 13.20 -17.31
CA PRO A 408 15.80 12.72 -17.22
C PRO A 408 16.33 12.24 -18.58
N SER A 409 17.65 12.08 -18.72
CA SER A 409 18.25 11.48 -19.93
C SER A 409 18.13 9.98 -19.98
N TYR A 410 18.10 9.33 -18.81
CA TYR A 410 17.75 7.92 -18.67
C TYR A 410 17.05 7.64 -17.34
N MET A 411 16.27 6.57 -17.30
CA MET A 411 15.73 5.96 -16.09
C MET A 411 15.89 4.45 -16.18
N ASN A 412 16.36 3.82 -15.13
CA ASN A 412 16.49 2.38 -15.06
C ASN A 412 15.81 1.86 -13.80
N PHE A 413 15.00 0.82 -13.98
CA PHE A 413 14.25 0.15 -12.94
C PHE A 413 14.66 -1.31 -12.95
N ASP A 414 15.27 -1.75 -11.85
CA ASP A 414 15.50 -3.16 -11.61
C ASP A 414 14.40 -3.64 -10.66
N LEU A 415 13.36 -4.25 -11.23
CA LEU A 415 12.35 -4.97 -10.46
C LEU A 415 12.65 -6.48 -10.42
N THR A 416 13.89 -6.89 -10.70
CA THR A 416 14.23 -8.32 -10.67
C THR A 416 13.75 -8.87 -9.35
N LEU A 417 12.83 -9.83 -9.46
CA LEU A 417 12.14 -10.51 -8.38
C LEU A 417 11.01 -9.71 -7.68
N ILE A 418 9.81 -9.93 -8.21
CA ILE A 418 8.52 -10.01 -7.47
C ILE A 418 8.58 -11.03 -6.28
N GLY A 419 9.76 -11.55 -5.91
CA GLY A 419 10.03 -12.41 -4.76
C GLY A 419 11.23 -12.06 -3.87
N SER A 420 12.16 -11.15 -4.24
CA SER A 420 13.37 -10.85 -3.42
C SER A 420 13.26 -9.58 -2.59
N ARG A 421 12.08 -8.95 -2.55
CA ARG A 421 11.81 -7.94 -1.53
C ARG A 421 12.71 -6.70 -1.67
N GLU A 422 13.13 -6.38 -2.90
CA GLU A 422 14.07 -5.31 -3.23
C GLU A 422 13.61 -4.51 -4.47
N PHE A 423 13.91 -3.21 -4.49
CA PHE A 423 13.67 -2.28 -5.59
C PHE A 423 14.91 -1.42 -5.77
N LEU A 424 15.46 -1.43 -6.99
CA LEU A 424 16.55 -0.54 -7.38
C LEU A 424 16.08 0.38 -8.49
N TYR A 425 16.38 1.65 -8.30
CA TYR A 425 16.06 2.70 -9.25
C TYR A 425 17.24 3.66 -9.38
N GLU A 426 17.52 4.06 -10.62
CA GLU A 426 18.53 5.06 -10.93
C GLU A 426 18.13 5.96 -12.12
N CYS A 427 18.63 7.20 -12.11
CA CYS A 427 18.58 8.15 -13.22
C CYS A 427 19.73 9.16 -13.13
N ASP A 428 19.84 10.05 -14.12
CA ASP A 428 20.89 11.07 -14.18
C ASP A 428 20.60 12.36 -13.37
N ARG A 429 19.35 12.57 -12.93
CA ARG A 429 18.93 13.81 -12.23
C ARG A 429 17.66 13.63 -11.42
N SER A 430 17.48 14.46 -10.40
CA SER A 430 16.19 14.55 -9.70
C SER A 430 15.12 15.23 -10.56
N TYR A 431 13.87 14.78 -10.42
CA TYR A 431 12.71 15.35 -11.13
C TYR A 431 11.42 15.21 -10.34
N ASN A 432 10.40 15.98 -10.71
CA ASN A 432 9.03 15.80 -10.23
C ASN A 432 8.30 14.80 -11.13
N VAL A 433 7.54 13.89 -10.53
CA VAL A 433 6.69 12.96 -11.27
C VAL A 433 5.28 12.95 -10.73
N SER A 434 4.31 12.96 -11.63
CA SER A 434 2.92 12.62 -11.30
C SER A 434 2.46 11.48 -12.19
N TYR A 435 1.92 10.44 -11.57
CA TYR A 435 1.24 9.32 -12.23
C TYR A 435 -0.26 9.42 -11.97
N ALA A 436 -1.08 9.20 -12.99
CA ALA A 436 -2.52 9.16 -12.90
C ALA A 436 -3.08 7.95 -13.65
N ILE A 437 -4.12 7.34 -13.09
CA ILE A 437 -4.95 6.33 -13.75
C ILE A 437 -6.31 6.99 -14.00
N ASP A 438 -6.63 7.18 -15.27
CA ASP A 438 -7.87 7.79 -15.71
C ASP A 438 -8.76 6.71 -16.34
N SER A 439 -10.07 6.79 -16.09
CA SER A 439 -11.07 5.99 -16.80
C SER A 439 -11.99 6.92 -17.58
N GLU A 440 -12.27 6.59 -18.83
CA GLU A 440 -13.15 7.40 -19.69
C GLU A 440 -14.56 7.61 -19.10
N GLN A 441 -15.03 6.68 -18.25
CA GLN A 441 -16.34 6.76 -17.60
C GLN A 441 -16.33 7.48 -16.23
N ASN A 442 -15.22 7.41 -15.49
CA ASN A 442 -15.16 7.78 -14.08
C ASN A 442 -14.11 8.85 -13.74
N GLY A 443 -13.39 9.40 -14.73
CA GLY A 443 -12.33 10.39 -14.51
C GLY A 443 -11.08 9.81 -13.83
N ASN A 444 -10.31 10.66 -13.14
CA ASN A 444 -9.05 10.29 -12.49
C ASN A 444 -9.29 9.39 -11.26
N LEU A 445 -9.14 8.09 -11.44
CA LEU A 445 -9.36 7.07 -10.40
C LEU A 445 -8.33 7.17 -9.28
N VAL A 446 -7.06 7.37 -9.64
CA VAL A 446 -5.92 7.42 -8.72
C VAL A 446 -4.90 8.43 -9.22
N THR A 447 -4.32 9.24 -8.33
CA THR A 447 -3.19 10.12 -8.66
C THR A 447 -2.09 9.97 -7.62
N PHE A 448 -0.88 9.68 -8.06
CA PHE A 448 0.33 9.61 -7.24
C PHE A 448 1.30 10.70 -7.69
N GLN A 449 1.83 11.49 -6.76
CA GLN A 449 2.75 12.58 -7.05
C GLN A 449 3.97 12.50 -6.14
N VAL A 450 5.15 12.64 -6.73
CA VAL A 450 6.41 12.78 -6.02
C VAL A 450 7.09 14.05 -6.50
N LEU A 451 7.38 14.95 -5.56
CA LEU A 451 8.18 16.13 -5.80
C LEU A 451 9.62 15.84 -5.42
N GLN A 452 10.54 16.09 -6.36
CA GLN A 452 11.98 15.85 -6.20
C GLN A 452 12.30 14.37 -5.93
N LEU A 453 11.95 13.48 -6.86
CA LEU A 453 12.38 12.09 -6.84
C LEU A 453 13.92 12.03 -6.94
N PRO A 454 14.64 11.33 -6.05
CA PRO A 454 16.10 11.33 -6.00
C PRO A 454 16.71 10.56 -7.16
N GLN A 455 18.00 10.74 -7.41
CA GLN A 455 18.70 10.08 -8.52
C GLN A 455 18.81 8.56 -8.37
N GLN A 456 18.75 8.07 -7.13
CA GLN A 456 18.95 6.68 -6.77
C GLN A 456 18.03 6.33 -5.62
N ILE A 457 17.35 5.19 -5.73
CA ILE A 457 16.57 4.58 -4.64
C ILE A 457 16.96 3.12 -4.57
N HIS A 458 17.38 2.70 -3.38
CA HIS A 458 17.48 1.32 -2.97
C HIS A 458 16.48 1.09 -1.85
N ALA A 459 15.43 0.33 -2.14
CA ALA A 459 14.45 -0.04 -1.13
C ALA A 459 14.44 -1.56 -0.95
N THR A 460 14.42 -2.01 0.29
CA THR A 460 14.14 -3.41 0.63
C THR A 460 12.94 -3.46 1.58
N TRP A 461 12.15 -4.52 1.52
CA TRP A 461 10.99 -4.68 2.40
C TRP A 461 10.77 -6.13 2.76
N GLY A 462 9.95 -6.41 3.74
CA GLY A 462 9.56 -7.77 4.03
C GLY A 462 8.20 -7.81 4.67
N LEU A 463 7.46 -8.87 4.35
CA LEU A 463 6.22 -9.21 5.03
C LEU A 463 6.30 -10.67 5.43
N ASN A 464 6.19 -10.93 6.72
CA ASN A 464 5.98 -12.27 7.24
C ASN A 464 4.56 -12.32 7.81
N LEU A 465 3.68 -13.01 7.09
CA LEU A 465 2.37 -13.39 7.59
C LEU A 465 2.54 -14.78 8.18
N SER A 466 2.26 -14.95 9.47
CA SER A 466 2.20 -16.29 10.05
C SER A 466 1.14 -17.15 9.35
N THR A 467 1.17 -18.46 9.59
CA THR A 467 0.19 -19.40 9.05
C THR A 467 -1.25 -18.91 9.27
N LEU A 468 -2.10 -19.09 8.26
CA LEU A 468 -3.53 -18.77 8.29
C LEU A 468 -4.17 -19.25 9.61
N GLY A 469 -4.45 -18.32 10.52
CA GLY A 469 -5.00 -18.59 11.85
C GLY A 469 -4.37 -17.74 12.96
N ASP A 470 -3.05 -17.53 12.87
CA ASP A 470 -2.34 -16.61 13.74
C ASP A 470 -2.48 -15.21 13.13
N LEU A 471 -3.26 -14.31 13.75
CA LEU A 471 -3.39 -12.90 13.32
C LEU A 471 -2.12 -12.10 13.68
N ALA A 472 -0.95 -12.72 13.50
CA ALA A 472 0.35 -12.13 13.69
C ALA A 472 0.98 -11.78 12.33
N ALA A 473 1.55 -10.59 12.26
CA ALA A 473 2.24 -10.11 11.10
C ALA A 473 3.48 -9.35 11.53
N SER A 474 4.59 -9.56 10.83
CA SER A 474 5.73 -8.68 10.92
C SER A 474 6.09 -8.15 9.54
N SER A 475 6.55 -6.91 9.52
CA SER A 475 6.99 -6.24 8.32
C SER A 475 8.21 -5.38 8.60
N PHE A 476 9.04 -5.23 7.59
CA PHE A 476 10.07 -4.21 7.60
C PHE A 476 10.10 -3.50 6.25
N ALA A 477 10.60 -2.28 6.25
CA ALA A 477 10.97 -1.54 5.05
C ALA A 477 12.24 -0.75 5.36
N GLU A 478 13.24 -0.86 4.51
CA GLU A 478 14.48 -0.11 4.58
C GLU A 478 14.68 0.62 3.25
N LEU A 479 14.94 1.91 3.37
CA LEU A 479 15.04 2.82 2.25
C LEU A 479 16.36 3.58 2.35
N ASP A 480 17.15 3.50 1.29
CA ASP A 480 18.39 4.25 1.09
C ASP A 480 18.32 4.99 -0.25
N MET A 481 18.32 6.31 -0.19
CA MET A 481 18.19 7.20 -1.35
C MET A 481 19.37 8.16 -1.40
N SER A 482 19.67 8.66 -2.60
CA SER A 482 20.72 9.68 -2.77
C SER A 482 20.36 11.03 -2.13
N GLU A 483 19.08 11.40 -2.11
CA GLU A 483 18.57 12.68 -1.61
C GLU A 483 17.20 12.53 -0.94
N ASP A 484 16.79 13.54 -0.17
CA ASP A 484 15.46 13.59 0.45
C ASP A 484 14.37 13.83 -0.61
N VAL A 485 13.19 13.25 -0.38
CA VAL A 485 12.00 13.50 -1.21
C VAL A 485 11.21 14.65 -0.58
N LYS A 486 11.01 15.73 -1.34
CA LYS A 486 10.32 16.93 -0.84
C LYS A 486 8.88 16.64 -0.45
N ARG A 487 8.16 15.88 -1.29
CA ARG A 487 6.77 15.49 -1.03
C ARG A 487 6.40 14.23 -1.80
N LEU A 488 5.63 13.36 -1.17
CA LEU A 488 4.94 12.23 -1.79
C LEU A 488 3.45 12.32 -1.44
N SER A 489 2.57 12.20 -2.42
CA SER A 489 1.14 12.17 -2.17
C SER A 489 0.39 11.19 -3.05
N LEU A 490 -0.57 10.47 -2.48
CA LEU A 490 -1.50 9.57 -3.17
C LEU A 490 -2.93 10.08 -2.94
N SER A 491 -3.70 10.24 -4.01
CA SER A 491 -5.09 10.71 -3.98
C SER A 491 -5.98 9.74 -4.74
N PHE A 492 -7.23 9.59 -4.31
CA PHE A 492 -8.26 8.80 -4.98
C PHE A 492 -9.35 9.71 -5.53
N PHE A 493 -10.07 9.23 -6.55
CA PHE A 493 -11.21 9.93 -7.13
C PHE A 493 -12.23 10.36 -6.08
N GLY A 494 -12.75 11.58 -6.21
CA GLY A 494 -13.81 12.12 -5.35
C GLY A 494 -13.35 12.63 -3.98
N HIS A 495 -12.04 12.71 -3.73
CA HIS A 495 -11.48 13.22 -2.46
C HIS A 495 -10.66 14.50 -2.68
N ASP A 496 -11.02 15.57 -1.96
CA ASP A 496 -10.32 16.88 -2.01
C ASP A 496 -8.95 16.88 -1.30
N ARG A 497 -8.65 15.82 -0.53
CA ARG A 497 -7.39 15.66 0.21
C ARG A 497 -6.71 14.36 -0.19
N PRO A 498 -5.37 14.35 -0.29
CA PRO A 498 -4.64 13.13 -0.55
C PRO A 498 -4.89 12.11 0.56
N PHE A 499 -5.11 10.86 0.17
CA PHE A 499 -5.23 9.71 1.05
C PHE A 499 -3.94 9.46 1.85
N ILE A 500 -2.78 9.64 1.22
CA ILE A 500 -1.46 9.68 1.88
C ILE A 500 -0.76 10.96 1.43
N SER A 501 -0.20 11.73 2.36
CA SER A 501 0.72 12.84 2.07
C SER A 501 1.90 12.75 3.04
N LEU A 502 3.11 12.69 2.49
CA LEU A 502 4.36 12.70 3.23
C LEU A 502 5.17 13.90 2.74
N ASP A 503 5.58 14.77 3.64
CA ASP A 503 6.40 15.95 3.32
C ASP A 503 7.80 15.77 3.94
N ASN A 504 8.84 16.22 3.23
CA ASN A 504 10.25 16.16 3.64
C ASN A 504 10.75 14.75 4.01
N PHE A 505 10.36 13.75 3.22
CA PHE A 505 10.64 12.34 3.46
C PHE A 505 12.16 12.05 3.37
N PRO A 506 12.77 11.47 4.42
CA PRO A 506 14.22 11.43 4.56
C PRO A 506 14.88 10.41 3.62
N LYS A 507 16.10 10.72 3.17
CA LYS A 507 16.90 9.85 2.30
C LYS A 507 17.25 8.49 2.88
N LYS A 508 17.26 8.35 4.21
CA LYS A 508 17.50 7.08 4.91
C LYS A 508 16.44 6.86 5.97
N LEU A 509 15.66 5.80 5.81
CA LEU A 509 14.61 5.41 6.74
C LEU A 509 14.54 3.90 6.81
N ARG A 510 14.56 3.36 8.02
CA ARG A 510 14.18 1.98 8.27
C ARG A 510 13.01 1.92 9.24
N TYR A 511 12.05 1.08 8.90
CA TYR A 511 10.86 0.80 9.67
C TYR A 511 10.79 -0.70 9.90
N ASP A 512 10.62 -1.10 11.14
CA ASP A 512 10.34 -2.48 11.53
C ASP A 512 9.05 -2.48 12.36
N CYS A 513 8.18 -3.45 12.10
CA CYS A 513 6.89 -3.57 12.77
C CYS A 513 6.53 -5.02 12.98
N SER A 514 6.00 -5.33 14.15
CA SER A 514 5.38 -6.61 14.46
C SER A 514 4.10 -6.39 15.25
N VAL A 515 3.06 -7.13 14.91
CA VAL A 515 1.76 -7.09 15.59
C VAL A 515 1.23 -8.50 15.71
N ASP A 516 0.71 -8.86 16.88
CA ASP A 516 -0.07 -10.08 17.12
C ASP A 516 -1.42 -9.64 17.68
N LEU A 517 -2.44 -9.65 16.80
CA LEU A 517 -3.76 -9.15 17.14
C LEU A 517 -4.50 -10.07 18.11
N VAL A 518 -4.18 -11.38 18.16
CA VAL A 518 -4.79 -12.31 19.12
C VAL A 518 -4.33 -11.99 20.54
N LYS A 519 -3.05 -11.66 20.70
CA LYS A 519 -2.47 -11.33 22.00
C LYS A 519 -2.55 -9.84 22.34
N GLY A 520 -3.04 -9.01 21.41
CA GLY A 520 -3.08 -7.56 21.56
C GLY A 520 -1.69 -6.92 21.72
N THR A 521 -0.64 -7.56 21.20
CA THR A 521 0.75 -7.09 21.34
C THR A 521 1.27 -6.49 20.05
N GLY A 522 2.17 -5.53 20.13
CA GLY A 522 2.94 -5.10 18.98
C GLY A 522 4.13 -4.23 19.33
N GLU A 523 4.99 -4.06 18.34
CA GLU A 523 6.22 -3.28 18.39
C GLU A 523 6.41 -2.56 17.07
N ILE A 524 6.70 -1.27 17.12
CA ILE A 524 7.13 -0.46 15.98
C ILE A 524 8.48 0.16 16.32
N THR A 525 9.44 -0.02 15.43
CA THR A 525 10.76 0.59 15.52
C THR A 525 11.02 1.43 14.26
N ILE A 526 11.44 2.67 14.46
CA ILE A 526 11.79 3.62 13.41
C ILE A 526 13.25 4.01 13.61
N LEU A 527 14.05 3.82 12.57
CA LEU A 527 15.47 4.13 12.51
C LEU A 527 15.72 5.18 11.42
N ARG A 528 16.46 6.24 11.77
CA ARG A 528 16.85 7.31 10.84
C ARG A 528 18.32 7.64 11.04
N GLN A 529 19.03 7.89 9.95
CA GLN A 529 20.42 8.36 9.98
C GLN A 529 20.51 9.87 9.74
N SER A 530 19.85 10.69 10.58
CA SER A 530 19.90 12.15 10.46
C SER A 530 19.48 12.86 11.76
N THR A 531 20.16 13.96 12.07
CA THR A 531 20.05 14.73 13.32
C THR A 531 19.14 15.97 13.21
N GLU A 532 18.51 16.21 12.05
CA GLU A 532 17.62 17.37 11.83
C GLU A 532 16.17 17.07 12.25
N PRO A 533 15.51 17.95 13.04
CA PRO A 533 14.12 17.76 13.46
C PRO A 533 13.18 17.82 12.25
N ARG A 534 12.28 16.85 12.09
CA ARG A 534 11.25 16.85 11.04
C ARG A 534 9.91 16.31 11.52
N THR A 535 8.85 16.99 11.13
CA THR A 535 7.47 16.52 11.33
C THR A 535 7.11 15.49 10.26
N LEU A 536 6.84 14.25 10.65
CA LEU A 536 6.26 13.23 9.78
C LEU A 536 4.77 13.08 10.09
N ASN A 537 3.93 13.46 9.13
CA ASN A 537 2.49 13.25 9.20
C ASN A 537 2.11 11.99 8.42
N ILE A 538 1.42 11.06 9.06
CA ILE A 538 0.88 9.84 8.44
C ILE A 538 -0.62 9.82 8.71
N SER A 539 -1.41 9.81 7.64
CA SER A 539 -2.86 9.61 7.71
C SER A 539 -3.24 8.37 6.92
N LEU A 540 -4.01 7.48 7.53
CA LEU A 540 -4.56 6.26 6.93
C LEU A 540 -6.04 6.20 7.29
N ALA A 541 -6.93 6.13 6.30
CA ALA A 541 -8.36 6.07 6.52
C ALA A 541 -9.01 5.03 5.62
N TYR A 542 -9.60 3.97 6.16
CA TYR A 542 -10.22 2.90 5.39
C TYR A 542 -11.42 2.29 6.12
N GLU A 543 -12.61 2.38 5.50
CA GLU A 543 -13.88 1.94 6.11
C GLU A 543 -14.04 2.51 7.52
N ASP A 544 -14.16 1.66 8.55
CA ASP A 544 -14.34 2.07 9.94
C ASP A 544 -13.02 2.34 10.69
N LEU A 545 -11.87 2.26 10.01
CA LEU A 545 -10.53 2.47 10.59
C LEU A 545 -9.96 3.81 10.15
N THR A 546 -9.74 4.71 11.10
CA THR A 546 -8.97 5.94 10.89
C THR A 546 -7.76 5.96 11.82
N VAL A 547 -6.58 6.16 11.25
CA VAL A 547 -5.31 6.33 11.97
C VAL A 547 -4.67 7.62 11.49
N THR A 548 -4.58 8.60 12.37
CA THR A 548 -3.81 9.83 12.13
C THR A 548 -2.66 9.85 13.11
N LYS A 549 -1.44 10.03 12.61
CA LYS A 549 -0.23 10.17 13.41
C LYS A 549 0.56 11.36 12.92
N SER A 550 1.02 12.18 13.87
CA SER A 550 2.02 13.21 13.63
C SER A 550 3.17 12.97 14.59
N PHE A 551 4.40 13.12 14.12
CA PHE A 551 5.59 13.00 14.94
C PHE A 551 6.61 14.08 14.57
N ASP A 552 7.04 14.89 15.52
CA ASP A 552 8.26 15.68 15.38
C ASP A 552 9.47 14.83 15.78
N LEU A 553 10.25 14.38 14.79
CA LEU A 553 11.38 13.47 14.99
C LEU A 553 12.71 14.19 14.83
N LYS A 554 13.46 14.32 15.94
CA LYS A 554 14.91 14.54 15.95
C LYS A 554 15.64 13.38 16.63
N ASN A 555 15.21 12.14 16.34
CA ASN A 555 15.74 10.93 16.94
C ASN A 555 16.36 10.04 15.84
N THR A 556 17.44 9.34 16.17
CA THR A 556 18.02 8.30 15.31
C THR A 556 17.31 6.95 15.51
N LEU A 557 16.63 6.76 16.65
CA LEU A 557 15.81 5.60 17.00
C LEU A 557 14.55 6.02 17.79
N LEU A 558 13.40 5.46 17.41
CA LEU A 558 12.16 5.45 18.20
C LEU A 558 11.59 4.03 18.22
N SER A 559 11.36 3.48 19.40
CA SER A 559 10.67 2.19 19.59
C SER A 559 9.42 2.39 20.43
N ILE A 560 8.32 1.82 19.98
CA ILE A 560 7.03 1.83 20.67
C ILE A 560 6.57 0.38 20.80
N LYS A 561 6.37 -0.08 22.03
CA LYS A 561 5.87 -1.42 22.36
C LYS A 561 4.56 -1.34 23.10
N TRP A 562 3.68 -2.30 22.86
CA TRP A 562 2.41 -2.37 23.57
C TRP A 562 1.95 -3.81 23.78
N LYS A 563 1.15 -3.99 24.83
CA LYS A 563 0.29 -5.14 25.07
C LYS A 563 -1.04 -4.64 25.59
N ILE A 564 -2.13 -5.14 25.02
CA ILE A 564 -3.48 -4.78 25.42
C ILE A 564 -4.27 -6.10 25.58
N ASP A 565 -4.37 -6.59 26.82
CA ASP A 565 -5.12 -7.80 27.17
C ASP A 565 -6.42 -7.41 27.86
N LEU A 566 -7.46 -7.32 27.03
CA LEU A 566 -8.76 -6.77 27.41
C LEU A 566 -9.61 -7.78 28.17
N LEU A 567 -9.35 -9.08 27.99
CA LEU A 567 -10.02 -10.13 28.74
C LEU A 567 -9.60 -10.09 30.22
N ASN A 568 -8.31 -9.90 30.45
CA ASN A 568 -7.78 -9.81 31.81
C ASN A 568 -7.72 -8.37 32.34
N GLY A 569 -8.04 -7.38 31.51
CA GLY A 569 -7.96 -5.95 31.84
C GLY A 569 -6.54 -5.46 32.13
N THR A 570 -5.52 -6.15 31.59
CA THR A 570 -4.11 -5.81 31.79
C THR A 570 -3.48 -5.26 30.52
N GLY A 571 -2.44 -4.45 30.66
CA GLY A 571 -1.64 -4.06 29.51
C GLY A 571 -0.53 -3.09 29.85
N PHE A 572 0.27 -2.79 28.83
CA PHE A 572 1.31 -1.81 28.94
C PHE A 572 1.51 -1.08 27.61
N PHE A 573 2.14 0.09 27.73
CA PHE A 573 2.60 0.89 26.62
C PHE A 573 3.97 1.47 27.00
N ASP A 574 4.98 1.15 26.20
CA ASP A 574 6.38 1.51 26.42
C ASP A 574 6.91 2.28 25.22
N ILE A 575 7.58 3.41 25.48
CA ILE A 575 8.30 4.18 24.46
C ILE A 575 9.74 4.31 24.89
N THR A 576 10.65 3.97 23.97
CA THR A 576 12.09 4.20 24.10
C THR A 576 12.61 5.01 22.90
N ARG A 577 13.52 5.95 23.13
CA ARG A 577 14.19 6.75 22.09
C ARG A 577 15.61 7.15 22.49
N ASP A 578 16.33 7.83 21.61
CA ASP A 578 17.75 8.14 21.78
C ASP A 578 18.13 9.63 21.65
N SER A 579 17.21 10.57 21.91
CA SER A 579 17.48 12.01 21.76
C SER A 579 16.74 12.85 22.79
N GLU A 580 17.23 14.07 23.04
CA GLU A 580 16.77 14.98 24.11
C GLU A 580 15.68 15.97 23.65
N THR A 581 15.12 15.81 22.46
CA THR A 581 14.14 16.78 21.91
C THR A 581 12.70 16.49 22.25
N ILE A 582 11.84 17.52 22.23
CA ILE A 582 10.40 17.34 22.48
C ILE A 582 9.78 16.56 21.31
N VAL A 583 9.13 15.44 21.59
CA VAL A 583 8.32 14.68 20.62
C VAL A 583 6.86 14.83 21.01
N THR A 584 6.07 15.45 20.12
CA THR A 584 4.61 15.39 20.22
C THR A 584 4.11 14.20 19.43
N LEU A 585 3.47 13.25 20.11
CA LEU A 585 2.82 12.08 19.53
C LEU A 585 1.31 12.21 19.75
N THR A 586 0.58 12.42 18.66
CA THR A 586 -0.87 12.24 18.66
C THR A 586 -1.22 10.94 17.97
N THR A 587 -1.97 10.07 18.64
CA THR A 587 -2.47 8.83 18.06
C THR A 587 -3.96 8.72 18.35
N THR A 588 -4.75 8.58 17.29
CA THR A 588 -6.16 8.21 17.38
C THR A 588 -6.33 6.88 16.63
N ILE A 589 -6.89 5.89 17.32
CA ILE A 589 -7.24 4.59 16.75
C ILE A 589 -8.72 4.35 17.06
N GLN A 590 -9.51 4.13 16.01
CA GLN A 590 -10.92 3.75 16.11
C GLN A 590 -11.13 2.42 15.39
N TYR A 591 -11.76 1.46 16.06
CA TYR A 591 -12.14 0.17 15.48
C TYR A 591 -13.37 -0.42 16.19
N LYS A 592 -14.52 -0.47 15.51
CA LYS A 592 -15.82 -0.87 16.11
C LYS A 592 -16.13 -0.01 17.35
N SER A 593 -16.32 -0.63 18.52
CA SER A 593 -16.57 0.06 19.80
C SER A 593 -15.31 0.54 20.52
N TRP A 594 -14.12 0.32 19.95
CA TRP A 594 -12.85 0.77 20.53
C TRP A 594 -12.49 2.17 20.06
N THR A 595 -12.17 3.05 21.01
CA THR A 595 -11.49 4.32 20.75
C THR A 595 -10.31 4.46 21.68
N PHE A 596 -9.12 4.62 21.11
CA PHE A 596 -7.92 5.03 21.82
C PHE A 596 -7.48 6.38 21.29
N THR A 597 -7.43 7.38 22.16
CA THR A 597 -6.88 8.70 21.82
C THR A 597 -5.77 9.03 22.80
N LYS A 598 -4.62 9.41 22.26
CA LYS A 598 -3.45 9.80 23.04
C LYS A 598 -2.82 11.04 22.44
N GLU A 599 -2.52 11.99 23.29
CA GLU A 599 -1.62 13.10 23.00
C GLU A 599 -0.50 13.05 24.04
N LEU A 600 0.74 13.02 23.56
CA LEU A 600 1.91 12.85 24.40
C LEU A 600 2.97 13.84 23.96
N GLU A 601 3.45 14.64 24.91
CA GLU A 601 4.65 15.45 24.76
C GLU A 601 5.78 14.77 25.56
N LEU A 602 6.68 14.07 24.86
CA LEU A 602 7.83 13.38 25.47
C LEU A 602 9.06 14.29 25.46
N LYS A 603 9.70 14.42 26.63
CA LYS A 603 11.00 15.08 26.77
C LYS A 603 12.12 14.15 27.24
N ASN A 604 11.79 12.98 27.79
CA ASN A 604 12.72 11.96 28.30
C ASN A 604 12.95 10.85 27.27
N ASN A 605 13.96 9.99 27.45
CA ASN A 605 14.24 8.91 26.50
C ASN A 605 13.35 7.67 26.70
N HIS A 606 12.72 7.56 27.87
CA HIS A 606 11.87 6.42 28.23
C HIS A 606 10.63 6.87 28.98
N LEU A 607 9.48 6.28 28.61
CA LEU A 607 8.19 6.43 29.29
C LEU A 607 7.43 5.10 29.20
N GLU A 608 6.93 4.63 30.34
CA GLU A 608 6.14 3.40 30.45
C GLU A 608 4.84 3.67 31.19
N LEU A 609 3.73 3.16 30.64
CA LEU A 609 2.41 3.11 31.27
C LEU A 609 1.98 1.65 31.38
N ILE A 610 1.67 1.20 32.58
CA ILE A 610 1.15 -0.15 32.88
C ILE A 610 -0.22 -0.01 33.52
N TRP A 611 -1.15 -0.88 33.15
CA TRP A 611 -2.44 -0.99 33.83
C TRP A 611 -2.83 -2.44 34.10
N ASP A 612 -3.55 -2.63 35.19
CA ASP A 612 -4.19 -3.88 35.60
C ASP A 612 -5.53 -3.52 36.23
N ILE A 613 -6.64 -3.83 35.56
CA ILE A 613 -7.98 -3.40 35.91
C ILE A 613 -8.91 -4.59 35.90
N ASN A 614 -9.51 -4.91 37.05
CA ASN A 614 -10.53 -5.94 37.15
C ASN A 614 -11.91 -5.30 37.30
N ARG A 615 -12.70 -5.33 36.23
CA ARG A 615 -14.04 -4.75 36.20
C ARG A 615 -14.99 -5.41 37.19
N GLU A 616 -15.01 -6.75 37.26
CA GLU A 616 -15.94 -7.49 38.11
C GLU A 616 -15.67 -7.24 39.60
N GLN A 617 -14.39 -7.17 39.96
CA GLN A 617 -13.96 -6.88 41.33
C GLN A 617 -13.94 -5.38 41.65
N ARG A 618 -14.13 -4.52 40.64
CA ARG A 618 -13.98 -3.05 40.70
C ARG A 618 -12.65 -2.62 41.34
N THR A 619 -11.58 -3.36 41.02
CA THR A 619 -10.21 -3.03 41.43
C THR A 619 -9.41 -2.55 40.23
N GLY A 620 -8.37 -1.78 40.48
CA GLY A 620 -7.40 -1.47 39.44
C GLY A 620 -6.15 -0.81 39.96
N ARG A 621 -5.12 -0.86 39.11
CA ARG A 621 -3.78 -0.35 39.33
C ARG A 621 -3.28 0.25 38.03
N ILE A 622 -2.74 1.46 38.10
CA ILE A 622 -2.11 2.16 36.99
C ILE A 622 -0.74 2.61 37.46
N ILE A 623 0.30 2.28 36.71
CA ILE A 623 1.67 2.70 36.99
C ILE A 623 2.17 3.50 35.79
N LEU A 624 2.66 4.69 36.07
CA LEU A 624 3.37 5.53 35.12
C LEU A 624 4.81 5.68 35.59
N SER A 625 5.77 5.44 34.72
CA SER A 625 7.19 5.66 35.01
C SER A 625 7.91 6.32 33.84
N ARG A 626 8.93 7.12 34.14
CA ARG A 626 9.80 7.76 33.14
C ARG A 626 11.25 7.77 33.58
N GLU A 627 12.14 8.03 32.64
CA GLU A 627 13.53 8.37 32.97
C GLU A 627 13.64 9.79 33.56
N ALA A 628 14.51 9.96 34.57
CA ALA A 628 14.79 11.21 35.27
C ALA A 628 15.16 12.39 34.35
N ALA A 629 16.01 12.13 33.34
CA ALA A 629 16.61 13.13 32.47
C ALA A 629 15.64 13.59 31.34
N GLY A 630 15.65 14.88 31.02
CA GLY A 630 14.93 15.44 29.86
C GLY A 630 13.76 16.38 30.16
N GLY A 631 13.37 16.57 31.43
CA GLY A 631 12.23 17.44 31.82
C GLY A 631 10.91 16.68 31.98
N ALA A 632 9.82 17.39 32.24
CA ALA A 632 8.51 16.78 32.53
C ALA A 632 7.67 16.58 31.26
N PRO A 633 7.24 15.33 30.95
CA PRO A 633 6.33 15.05 29.86
C PRO A 633 4.88 15.34 30.26
N THR A 634 4.05 15.68 29.26
CA THR A 634 2.60 15.77 29.43
C THR A 634 1.95 14.60 28.70
N LEU A 635 1.11 13.84 29.40
CA LEU A 635 0.41 12.68 28.84
C LEU A 635 -1.10 12.89 29.00
N SER A 636 -1.80 13.01 27.88
CA SER A 636 -3.26 12.94 27.84
C SER A 636 -3.68 11.64 27.18
N PHE A 637 -4.56 10.87 27.83
CA PHE A 637 -5.03 9.60 27.30
C PHE A 637 -6.52 9.38 27.54
N SER A 638 -7.15 8.67 26.61
CA SER A 638 -8.51 8.16 26.74
C SER A 638 -8.57 6.75 26.15
N ILE A 639 -8.99 5.79 26.96
CA ILE A 639 -9.21 4.39 26.59
C ILE A 639 -10.69 4.09 26.76
N ALA A 640 -11.39 3.73 25.67
CA ALA A 640 -12.82 3.45 25.70
C ALA A 640 -13.18 2.11 25.05
N HIS A 641 -14.09 1.35 25.68
CA HIS A 641 -14.65 0.10 25.17
C HIS A 641 -15.99 -0.27 25.82
N ASP A 642 -17.00 -0.59 25.01
CA ASP A 642 -18.30 -1.14 25.45
C ASP A 642 -18.93 -0.39 26.64
N GLY A 643 -18.88 0.95 26.58
CA GLY A 643 -19.41 1.87 27.58
C GLY A 643 -18.43 2.24 28.71
N TRP A 644 -17.30 1.55 28.83
CA TRP A 644 -16.23 1.89 29.78
C TRP A 644 -15.31 2.97 29.20
N VAL A 645 -14.94 3.97 30.01
CA VAL A 645 -13.99 5.03 29.64
C VAL A 645 -13.06 5.30 30.81
N LEU A 646 -11.75 5.22 30.56
CA LEU A 646 -10.70 5.75 31.44
C LEU A 646 -10.04 6.92 30.73
N GLN A 647 -10.05 8.10 31.35
CA GLN A 647 -9.47 9.31 30.78
C GLN A 647 -8.73 10.13 31.84
N ASP A 648 -7.64 10.76 31.41
CA ASP A 648 -6.81 11.61 32.25
C ASP A 648 -5.93 12.55 31.41
N THR A 649 -5.47 13.63 32.04
CA THR A 649 -4.42 14.53 31.57
C THR A 649 -3.42 14.72 32.70
N LEU A 650 -2.23 14.16 32.50
CA LEU A 650 -1.16 14.13 33.48
C LEU A 650 -0.03 15.08 33.09
N GLU A 651 0.33 15.99 33.99
CA GLU A 651 1.61 16.69 33.94
C GLU A 651 2.61 15.95 34.83
N PHE A 652 3.46 15.13 34.21
CA PHE A 652 4.27 14.16 34.94
C PHE A 652 5.64 14.72 35.33
N ASN A 653 5.66 15.59 36.34
CA ASN A 653 6.91 16.11 36.90
C ASN A 653 7.74 15.04 37.63
N ASN A 654 7.14 13.92 38.03
CA ASN A 654 7.80 12.85 38.79
C ASN A 654 8.34 11.72 37.92
N GLU A 655 9.20 10.87 38.48
CA GLU A 655 9.72 9.67 37.80
C GLU A 655 8.79 8.46 37.93
N TYR A 656 7.97 8.43 38.98
CA TYR A 656 7.07 7.33 39.28
C TYR A 656 5.73 7.82 39.84
N LEU A 657 4.64 7.26 39.34
CA LEU A 657 3.32 7.37 39.92
C LEU A 657 2.63 6.01 39.82
N GLU A 658 2.12 5.54 40.94
CA GLU A 658 1.19 4.42 40.97
C GLU A 658 -0.12 4.87 41.62
N LEU A 659 -1.21 4.72 40.88
CA LEU A 659 -2.56 4.81 41.39
C LEU A 659 -3.09 3.39 41.58
N LEU A 660 -3.73 3.13 42.73
CA LEU A 660 -4.48 1.91 42.96
C LEU A 660 -5.86 2.24 43.53
N TRP A 661 -6.84 1.40 43.20
CA TRP A 661 -8.16 1.48 43.79
C TRP A 661 -8.78 0.10 43.99
N GLN A 662 -9.65 0.03 44.97
CA GLN A 662 -10.60 -1.05 45.20
C GLN A 662 -11.93 -0.39 45.55
N LEU A 663 -12.99 -0.65 44.80
CA LEU A 663 -14.30 -0.07 45.07
C LEU A 663 -15.26 -1.15 45.58
N PRO A 664 -16.27 -0.78 46.38
CA PRO A 664 -17.25 -1.73 46.87
C PRO A 664 -18.04 -2.38 45.74
N THR A 665 -18.35 -3.66 45.86
CA THR A 665 -19.17 -4.41 44.91
C THR A 665 -20.52 -4.78 45.52
N SER A 666 -21.55 -4.85 44.68
CA SER A 666 -22.90 -5.25 45.12
C SER A 666 -22.97 -6.72 45.56
N THR A 667 -21.94 -7.52 45.27
CA THR A 667 -21.91 -8.98 45.42
C THR A 667 -21.09 -9.47 46.60
N GLY A 668 -20.50 -8.59 47.42
CA GLY A 668 -19.98 -9.02 48.74
C GLY A 668 -18.78 -8.26 49.31
N ASN A 669 -18.17 -7.31 48.60
CA ASN A 669 -17.06 -6.53 49.15
C ASN A 669 -17.53 -5.12 49.55
N PRO A 670 -17.72 -4.81 50.85
CA PRO A 670 -18.06 -3.47 51.30
C PRO A 670 -16.85 -2.52 51.33
N HIS A 671 -15.63 -3.05 51.22
CA HIS A 671 -14.41 -2.29 51.42
C HIS A 671 -14.04 -1.47 50.18
N ALA A 672 -13.64 -0.23 50.43
CA ALA A 672 -13.13 0.72 49.47
C ALA A 672 -11.72 1.16 49.85
N GLN A 673 -10.85 1.33 48.87
CA GLN A 673 -9.49 1.81 49.04
C GLN A 673 -9.07 2.63 47.82
N ILE A 674 -8.37 3.73 48.05
CA ILE A 674 -7.70 4.53 47.03
C ILE A 674 -6.29 4.80 47.52
N GLY A 675 -5.30 4.45 46.72
CA GLY A 675 -3.88 4.63 47.04
C GLY A 675 -3.13 5.35 45.93
N LEU A 676 -2.17 6.16 46.34
CA LEU A 676 -1.30 6.96 45.48
C LEU A 676 0.13 6.82 45.97
N ILE A 677 1.04 6.39 45.09
CA ILE A 677 2.45 6.16 45.42
C ILE A 677 3.30 6.96 44.43
N THR A 678 4.21 7.78 44.96
CA THR A 678 5.05 8.72 44.19
C THR A 678 6.54 8.56 44.44
N ARG A 679 6.94 7.69 45.39
CA ARG A 679 8.34 7.51 45.82
C ARG A 679 9.02 8.77 46.37
N GLY A 680 8.23 9.69 46.95
CA GLY A 680 8.77 10.87 47.65
C GLY A 680 8.77 12.17 46.85
N GLU A 681 8.27 12.15 45.61
CA GLU A 681 8.34 13.27 44.66
C GLU A 681 7.02 14.08 44.58
N ASN A 682 7.11 15.35 44.16
CA ASN A 682 5.99 16.30 44.16
C ASN A 682 5.09 16.20 42.90
N MET A 683 3.79 15.99 43.07
CA MET A 683 2.83 16.07 41.96
C MET A 683 1.99 17.35 42.00
N PHE A 684 1.88 18.00 40.85
CA PHE A 684 0.95 19.10 40.61
C PHE A 684 -0.34 18.57 39.98
N TYR A 685 -1.47 19.21 40.34
CA TYR A 685 -2.87 18.89 40.00
C TYR A 685 -3.10 17.91 38.82
N ASN A 686 -3.59 16.71 39.11
CA ASN A 686 -4.00 15.69 38.12
C ASN A 686 -5.46 15.30 38.32
N THR A 687 -6.15 14.86 37.25
CA THR A 687 -7.56 14.42 37.35
C THR A 687 -7.82 13.10 36.62
N ILE A 688 -7.95 12.02 37.39
CA ILE A 688 -8.28 10.68 36.88
C ILE A 688 -9.77 10.45 36.98
N SER A 689 -10.41 9.98 35.90
CA SER A 689 -11.80 9.53 35.96
C SER A 689 -12.01 8.17 35.30
N VAL A 690 -12.84 7.35 35.96
CA VAL A 690 -13.27 6.01 35.51
C VAL A 690 -14.78 6.04 35.35
N VAL A 691 -15.27 5.71 34.16
CA VAL A 691 -16.69 5.69 33.80
C VAL A 691 -17.07 4.31 33.28
N ASP A 692 -18.22 3.78 33.70
CA ASP A 692 -18.81 2.54 33.19
C ASP A 692 -20.26 2.81 32.73
N ASN A 693 -20.55 2.62 31.45
CA ASN A 693 -21.86 2.83 30.85
C ASN A 693 -22.48 4.20 31.17
N SER A 694 -21.68 5.26 31.02
CA SER A 694 -22.04 6.65 31.38
C SER A 694 -22.23 6.92 32.89
N VAL A 695 -21.95 5.94 33.74
CA VAL A 695 -21.93 6.09 35.20
C VAL A 695 -20.48 6.28 35.65
N GLN A 696 -20.16 7.48 36.13
CA GLN A 696 -18.84 7.73 36.72
C GLN A 696 -18.68 6.86 37.97
N LEU A 697 -17.70 5.97 37.99
CA LEU A 697 -17.40 5.07 39.10
C LEU A 697 -16.44 5.72 40.10
N LEU A 698 -15.45 6.45 39.56
CA LEU A 698 -14.39 7.10 40.32
C LEU A 698 -13.99 8.38 39.60
N GLN A 699 -13.78 9.45 40.37
CA GLN A 699 -13.03 10.62 39.95
C GLN A 699 -12.12 11.04 41.08
N LEU A 700 -10.87 11.34 40.75
CA LEU A 700 -9.86 11.80 41.66
C LEU A 700 -9.22 13.05 41.06
N GLY A 701 -9.33 14.19 41.74
CA GLY A 701 -8.57 15.39 41.48
C GLY A 701 -7.71 15.71 42.69
N PHE A 702 -6.40 15.92 42.53
CA PHE A 702 -5.50 16.28 43.65
C PHE A 702 -4.14 16.77 43.16
N GLY A 703 -3.51 17.66 43.94
CA GLY A 703 -2.06 17.90 43.96
C GLY A 703 -1.47 17.38 45.27
N ILE A 704 -0.29 16.76 45.26
CA ILE A 704 0.23 16.03 46.43
C ILE A 704 1.75 16.10 46.54
N GLN A 705 2.23 16.18 47.78
CA GLN A 705 3.62 15.99 48.20
C GLN A 705 3.64 15.02 49.39
N THR A 706 4.23 13.85 49.18
CA THR A 706 4.29 12.75 50.14
C THR A 706 5.72 12.22 50.25
N ASP A 707 6.05 11.51 51.34
CA ASP A 707 7.32 10.82 51.54
C ASP A 707 7.41 9.49 50.76
N ASP A 708 6.28 8.96 50.27
CA ASP A 708 6.23 7.78 49.38
C ASP A 708 4.78 7.50 48.90
N HIS A 709 3.89 7.22 49.85
CA HIS A 709 2.53 6.76 49.60
C HIS A 709 1.47 7.51 50.42
N PHE A 710 0.27 7.56 49.86
CA PHE A 710 -0.96 8.07 50.47
C PHE A 710 -2.08 7.06 50.24
N LEU A 711 -2.83 6.73 51.28
CA LEU A 711 -3.90 5.76 51.24
C LEU A 711 -5.13 6.26 52.00
N LEU A 712 -6.28 6.21 51.34
CA LEU A 712 -7.59 6.32 51.97
C LEU A 712 -8.28 4.97 51.88
N SER A 713 -8.86 4.50 52.98
CA SER A 713 -9.69 3.30 52.96
C SER A 713 -10.90 3.44 53.86
N TRP A 714 -12.00 2.79 53.50
CA TRP A 714 -13.24 2.82 54.28
C TRP A 714 -14.13 1.64 53.90
N ASP A 715 -15.12 1.35 54.74
CA ASP A 715 -16.17 0.38 54.44
C ASP A 715 -17.48 1.11 54.13
N TYR A 716 -18.22 0.61 53.14
CA TYR A 716 -19.55 1.06 52.80
C TYR A 716 -20.58 -0.03 53.09
N ILE A 717 -21.33 0.15 54.18
CA ILE A 717 -22.28 -0.85 54.68
C ILE A 717 -23.63 -0.16 54.88
N ASN A 718 -24.67 -0.64 54.19
CA ASN A 718 -26.05 -0.17 54.32
C ASN A 718 -26.22 1.36 54.17
N GLY A 719 -25.49 2.00 53.26
CA GLY A 719 -25.57 3.45 53.03
C GLY A 719 -24.65 4.32 53.90
N HIS A 720 -23.96 3.71 54.87
CA HIS A 720 -23.08 4.38 55.81
C HIS A 720 -21.60 4.13 55.52
N ILE A 721 -20.77 5.13 55.81
CA ILE A 721 -19.31 5.04 55.76
C ILE A 721 -18.80 4.69 57.16
N SER A 722 -18.01 3.63 57.27
CA SER A 722 -17.37 3.21 58.52
C SER A 722 -15.89 2.90 58.31
N ASN A 723 -15.10 2.85 59.38
CA ASN A 723 -13.68 2.53 59.33
C ASN A 723 -12.89 3.39 58.33
N PHE A 724 -13.26 4.68 58.20
CA PHE A 724 -12.54 5.58 57.31
C PHE A 724 -11.15 5.86 57.89
N THR A 725 -10.12 5.38 57.23
CA THR A 725 -8.73 5.54 57.62
C THR A 725 -7.97 6.36 56.60
N TRP A 726 -7.11 7.21 57.15
CA TRP A 726 -6.09 7.94 56.43
C TRP A 726 -4.73 7.39 56.83
N SER A 727 -3.94 6.93 55.85
CA SER A 727 -2.59 6.41 56.04
C SER A 727 -1.61 7.01 55.02
N GLY A 728 -0.33 7.09 55.41
CA GLY A 728 0.74 7.64 54.59
C GLY A 728 1.28 8.98 55.11
N LYS A 729 2.54 9.25 54.78
CA LYS A 729 3.27 10.46 55.21
C LYS A 729 3.07 11.58 54.20
N LEU A 730 2.26 12.58 54.57
CA LEU A 730 1.89 13.69 53.70
C LEU A 730 2.46 15.00 54.23
N PHE A 731 3.23 15.69 53.41
CA PHE A 731 3.69 17.05 53.71
C PHE A 731 2.71 18.07 53.17
N ARG A 732 2.14 17.82 52.00
CA ARG A 732 1.15 18.70 51.37
C ARG A 732 0.17 17.90 50.51
N LEU A 733 -1.09 18.29 50.52
CA LEU A 733 -2.15 17.76 49.69
C LEU A 733 -3.12 18.92 49.42
N THR A 734 -3.28 19.31 48.15
CA THR A 734 -4.11 20.46 47.77
C THR A 734 -5.10 20.11 46.68
N ASP A 735 -6.22 20.83 46.66
CA ASP A 735 -7.28 20.72 45.65
C ASP A 735 -7.86 19.31 45.56
N VAL A 736 -8.00 18.61 46.70
CA VAL A 736 -8.52 17.25 46.72
C VAL A 736 -10.01 17.24 46.43
N ASN A 737 -10.37 16.48 45.41
CA ASN A 737 -11.74 16.13 45.08
C ASN A 737 -11.79 14.65 44.70
N ILE A 738 -12.30 13.84 45.62
CA ILE A 738 -12.52 12.41 45.39
C ILE A 738 -14.03 12.21 45.29
N ALA A 739 -14.50 11.62 44.20
CA ALA A 739 -15.89 11.23 44.02
C ALA A 739 -15.95 9.74 43.66
N VAL A 740 -16.63 8.96 44.50
CA VAL A 740 -16.75 7.50 44.33
C VAL A 740 -18.21 7.11 44.25
N ASN A 741 -18.57 6.32 43.24
CA ASN A 741 -19.91 5.79 43.10
C ASN A 741 -20.07 4.47 43.85
N LEU A 742 -20.81 4.56 44.95
CA LEU A 742 -21.15 3.51 45.90
C LEU A 742 -22.54 2.95 45.59
N ALA A 743 -22.64 2.20 44.48
CA ALA A 743 -23.87 1.52 44.05
C ALA A 743 -25.06 2.47 43.79
N GLY A 744 -24.81 3.58 43.07
CA GLY A 744 -25.82 4.55 42.65
C GLY A 744 -25.80 5.86 43.45
N GLU A 745 -25.10 5.89 44.58
CA GLU A 745 -24.85 7.10 45.36
C GLU A 745 -23.40 7.55 45.21
N VAL A 746 -23.16 8.85 45.06
CA VAL A 746 -21.80 9.39 44.97
C VAL A 746 -21.37 9.85 46.36
N PHE A 747 -20.28 9.29 46.88
CA PHE A 747 -19.58 9.78 48.07
C PHE A 747 -18.46 10.71 47.64
N THR A 748 -18.40 11.90 48.25
CA THR A 748 -17.40 12.92 47.92
C THR A 748 -16.55 13.28 49.13
N VAL A 749 -15.23 13.36 48.91
CA VAL A 749 -14.25 13.88 49.87
C VAL A 749 -13.61 15.12 49.29
N SER A 750 -13.63 16.21 50.05
CA SER A 750 -12.83 17.40 49.79
C SER A 750 -11.89 17.62 50.96
N ALA A 751 -10.62 17.83 50.66
CA ALA A 751 -9.58 17.98 51.67
C ALA A 751 -8.44 18.89 51.18
N ASP A 752 -7.88 19.65 52.11
CA ASP A 752 -6.62 20.37 51.91
C ASP A 752 -5.76 20.19 53.15
N LEU A 753 -4.50 19.82 52.97
CA LEU A 753 -3.56 19.58 54.06
C LEU A 753 -2.22 20.21 53.71
N SER A 754 -1.69 21.01 54.62
CA SER A 754 -0.31 21.52 54.57
C SER A 754 0.31 21.32 55.95
N VAL A 755 1.44 20.63 55.99
CA VAL A 755 2.10 20.23 57.23
C VAL A 755 3.48 20.86 57.31
N GLY A 756 3.75 21.53 58.42
CA GLY A 756 5.01 22.23 58.70
C GLY A 756 4.93 23.01 60.00
N GLU A 757 5.89 23.90 60.21
CA GLU A 757 5.86 24.89 61.30
C GLU A 757 4.56 25.70 61.24
N GLY A 758 4.25 26.26 60.06
CA GLY A 758 2.92 26.72 59.70
C GLY A 758 2.18 25.68 58.87
N GLY A 759 0.88 25.50 59.13
CA GLY A 759 0.10 24.50 58.42
C GLY A 759 -1.41 24.61 58.60
N SER A 760 -2.14 23.75 57.90
CA SER A 760 -3.59 23.64 58.01
C SER A 760 -4.10 22.28 57.57
N VAL A 761 -5.20 21.83 58.17
CA VAL A 761 -6.01 20.70 57.70
C VAL A 761 -7.42 21.22 57.46
N GLU A 762 -7.96 20.95 56.29
CA GLU A 762 -9.34 21.23 55.94
C GLU A 762 -10.00 19.95 55.43
N LEU A 763 -11.20 19.64 55.91
CA LEU A 763 -11.94 18.43 55.56
C LEU A 763 -13.43 18.74 55.36
N GLN A 764 -14.02 18.15 54.33
CA GLN A 764 -15.46 18.14 54.08
C GLN A 764 -15.89 16.84 53.38
N PHE A 765 -17.02 16.30 53.82
CA PHE A 765 -17.63 15.08 53.28
C PHE A 765 -19.10 15.34 52.94
N ASN A 766 -19.68 14.61 51.98
CA ASN A 766 -21.13 14.68 51.72
C ASN A 766 -21.97 13.65 52.48
N LYS A 767 -21.33 12.79 53.28
CA LYS A 767 -21.93 11.81 54.19
C LYS A 767 -21.27 11.95 55.56
N ASP A 768 -21.91 11.41 56.60
CA ASP A 768 -21.33 11.35 57.94
C ASP A 768 -20.11 10.40 57.93
N VAL A 769 -18.97 10.88 58.43
CA VAL A 769 -17.70 10.15 58.42
C VAL A 769 -16.96 10.34 59.74
N SER A 770 -16.40 9.25 60.28
CA SER A 770 -15.42 9.30 61.37
C SER A 770 -14.04 8.97 60.82
N VAL A 771 -13.21 9.99 60.67
CA VAL A 771 -11.86 9.91 60.10
C VAL A 771 -10.88 9.46 61.17
N THR A 772 -10.18 8.35 60.93
CA THR A 772 -9.11 7.86 61.81
C THR A 772 -7.75 8.01 61.14
N PHE A 773 -6.78 8.63 61.83
CA PHE A 773 -5.41 8.82 61.33
C PHE A 773 -4.50 7.68 61.80
N VAL A 774 -4.18 6.76 60.90
CA VAL A 774 -3.39 5.53 61.12
C VAL A 774 -2.14 5.66 60.25
N ASP A 775 -1.01 6.08 60.83
CA ASP A 775 0.30 6.29 60.14
C ASP A 775 0.55 7.64 59.47
N ALA A 776 -0.02 8.73 59.99
CA ALA A 776 0.32 10.10 59.57
C ALA A 776 1.49 10.69 60.41
N MET A 777 2.59 9.94 60.57
CA MET A 777 3.75 10.31 61.39
C MET A 777 5.07 10.27 60.60
N SER A 778 5.97 11.21 60.85
CA SER A 778 7.33 11.30 60.29
C SER A 778 8.32 11.79 61.36
N ASP A 779 9.61 11.87 61.04
CA ASP A 779 10.61 12.42 61.96
C ASP A 779 10.40 13.92 62.25
N THR A 780 9.55 14.59 61.45
CA THR A 780 9.27 16.04 61.52
C THR A 780 7.90 16.35 62.12
N PHE A 781 6.91 15.47 61.95
CA PHE A 781 5.55 15.73 62.45
C PHE A 781 4.80 14.46 62.82
N LYS A 782 3.75 14.61 63.62
CA LYS A 782 2.80 13.55 63.97
C LYS A 782 1.38 14.08 63.89
N ILE A 783 0.51 13.35 63.21
CA ILE A 783 -0.94 13.50 63.29
C ILE A 783 -1.52 12.17 63.72
N HIS A 784 -2.30 12.17 64.81
CA HIS A 784 -2.93 10.96 65.31
C HIS A 784 -4.26 11.26 65.98
N GLY A 785 -5.26 10.39 65.79
CA GLY A 785 -6.54 10.46 66.47
C GLY A 785 -7.73 10.14 65.57
N ASN A 786 -8.91 10.56 66.00
CA ASN A 786 -10.18 10.38 65.32
C ASN A 786 -11.03 11.67 65.35
N VAL A 787 -11.62 12.04 64.22
CA VAL A 787 -12.54 13.18 64.11
C VAL A 787 -13.81 12.76 63.38
N SER A 788 -14.97 12.96 64.00
CA SER A 788 -16.28 12.79 63.33
C SER A 788 -16.73 14.07 62.65
N ILE A 789 -17.17 13.96 61.40
CA ILE A 789 -17.68 15.05 60.57
C ILE A 789 -19.02 14.61 59.94
N ASP A 790 -20.09 15.31 60.29
CA ASP A 790 -21.43 15.14 59.72
C ASP A 790 -21.46 15.59 58.25
N ALA A 791 -22.41 15.05 57.50
CA ALA A 791 -22.61 15.36 56.09
C ALA A 791 -22.65 16.86 55.83
N THR A 792 -21.91 17.30 54.81
CA THR A 792 -21.77 18.69 54.32
C THR A 792 -21.11 19.68 55.28
N ARG A 793 -20.74 19.26 56.51
CA ARG A 793 -19.99 20.10 57.45
C ARG A 793 -18.54 20.22 57.03
N ARG A 794 -17.93 21.36 57.35
CA ARG A 794 -16.54 21.68 57.02
C ARG A 794 -15.76 21.94 58.30
N LEU A 795 -14.62 21.30 58.42
CA LEU A 795 -13.65 21.54 59.50
C LEU A 795 -12.42 22.18 58.89
N GLN A 796 -11.92 23.24 59.53
CA GLN A 796 -10.58 23.75 59.27
C GLN A 796 -9.80 23.87 60.58
N LEU A 797 -8.59 23.34 60.57
CA LEU A 797 -7.57 23.53 61.58
C LEU A 797 -6.43 24.28 60.93
N SER A 798 -5.87 25.30 61.57
CA SER A 798 -4.67 25.98 61.09
C SER A 798 -3.73 26.26 62.24
N TRP A 799 -2.43 26.37 61.97
CA TRP A 799 -1.44 26.60 63.01
C TRP A 799 -0.19 27.28 62.50
N GLU A 800 0.54 27.86 63.45
CA GLU A 800 1.92 28.29 63.37
C GLU A 800 2.57 27.91 64.70
N LEU A 801 3.45 26.91 64.68
CA LEU A 801 4.06 26.30 65.85
C LEU A 801 5.46 26.88 66.08
N GLY A 802 5.94 26.85 67.32
CA GLY A 802 7.26 27.35 67.67
C GLY A 802 7.31 27.91 69.08
N GLU A 803 8.37 28.67 69.37
CA GLU A 803 8.55 29.40 70.63
C GLU A 803 7.34 30.28 70.95
N ASN A 804 6.92 31.06 69.95
CA ASN A 804 5.65 31.78 69.90
C ASN A 804 4.81 31.18 68.79
N GLY A 805 3.49 31.16 68.95
CA GLY A 805 2.66 30.56 67.93
C GLY A 805 1.18 30.60 68.21
N HIS A 806 0.43 29.94 67.35
CA HIS A 806 -1.00 29.77 67.49
C HIS A 806 -1.50 28.48 66.83
N PHE A 807 -2.67 28.02 67.24
CA PHE A 807 -3.49 27.14 66.42
C PHE A 807 -4.96 27.57 66.48
N THR A 808 -5.67 27.40 65.38
CA THR A 808 -7.06 27.79 65.18
C THR A 808 -7.90 26.59 64.81
N ILE A 809 -9.10 26.52 65.40
CA ILE A 809 -10.17 25.59 65.05
C ILE A 809 -11.31 26.42 64.49
N TYR A 810 -11.72 26.12 63.27
CA TYR A 810 -12.79 26.81 62.58
C TYR A 810 -13.82 25.83 62.00
N THR A 811 -15.09 26.09 62.30
CA THR A 811 -16.22 25.21 62.01
C THR A 811 -17.31 25.86 61.17
N PHE A 812 -17.00 27.02 60.58
CA PHE A 812 -17.85 27.68 59.58
C PHE A 812 -19.31 27.91 59.99
N GLY A 813 -19.60 28.17 61.27
CA GLY A 813 -20.98 28.47 61.69
C GLY A 813 -21.77 27.27 62.21
N GLN A 814 -21.22 26.05 62.21
CA GLN A 814 -22.01 24.83 62.35
C GLN A 814 -21.35 23.80 63.28
N PRO A 815 -22.12 23.02 64.06
CA PRO A 815 -21.60 21.83 64.72
C PRO A 815 -21.06 20.82 63.69
N ILE A 816 -19.95 20.15 64.02
CA ILE A 816 -19.26 19.25 63.08
C ILE A 816 -19.55 17.78 63.34
N GLY A 817 -19.70 17.34 64.60
CA GLY A 817 -19.98 15.94 64.92
C GLY A 817 -19.87 15.62 66.41
N ASP A 818 -19.83 14.34 66.74
CA ASP A 818 -19.95 13.84 68.12
C ASP A 818 -18.62 13.62 68.86
N GLN A 819 -17.53 13.39 68.13
CA GLN A 819 -16.22 13.03 68.67
C GLN A 819 -15.09 13.82 68.00
N PHE A 820 -14.18 14.34 68.83
CA PHE A 820 -12.97 14.95 68.36
C PHE A 820 -11.80 14.58 69.26
N SER A 821 -10.85 13.83 68.70
CA SER A 821 -9.61 13.43 69.33
C SER A 821 -8.50 13.63 68.31
N LEU A 822 -7.68 14.64 68.47
CA LEU A 822 -6.59 14.92 67.55
C LEU A 822 -5.34 15.35 68.31
N GLU A 823 -4.22 14.72 68.00
CA GLU A 823 -2.89 15.10 68.45
C GLU A 823 -2.06 15.49 67.23
N PHE A 824 -1.49 16.69 67.29
CA PHE A 824 -0.51 17.19 66.35
C PHE A 824 0.82 17.41 67.08
N GLY A 825 1.93 16.94 66.49
CA GLY A 825 3.28 17.19 66.97
C GLY A 825 4.19 17.64 65.83
N TYR A 826 5.17 18.48 66.13
CA TYR A 826 6.15 19.04 65.21
C TYR A 826 7.54 19.05 65.85
N ASP A 827 8.53 18.54 65.12
CA ASP A 827 9.94 18.53 65.49
C ASP A 827 10.76 19.31 64.44
N PRO A 828 11.16 20.56 64.74
CA PRO A 828 11.96 21.35 63.80
C PRO A 828 13.36 20.77 63.55
N GLN A 829 13.84 19.87 64.42
CA GLN A 829 15.18 19.27 64.32
C GLN A 829 15.17 17.90 63.65
N HIS A 830 14.00 17.37 63.24
CA HIS A 830 13.87 16.08 62.55
C HIS A 830 14.46 14.91 63.36
N THR A 831 14.34 14.94 64.69
CA THR A 831 14.89 13.93 65.61
C THR A 831 13.87 12.87 66.03
N GLY A 832 12.60 13.03 65.64
CA GLY A 832 11.47 12.23 66.14
C GLY A 832 11.00 12.61 67.54
N ASN A 833 11.60 13.62 68.18
CA ASN A 833 11.20 14.14 69.49
C ASN A 833 10.43 15.45 69.30
N TYR A 834 9.12 15.35 69.06
CA TYR A 834 8.24 16.50 68.82
C TYR A 834 8.36 17.55 69.92
N LYS A 835 8.70 18.78 69.51
CA LYS A 835 8.92 19.93 70.40
C LYS A 835 7.69 20.79 70.56
N TYR A 836 6.91 20.95 69.51
CA TYR A 836 5.74 21.83 69.49
C TYR A 836 4.51 21.09 68.98
N GLY A 837 3.31 21.52 69.32
CA GLY A 837 2.09 20.84 68.86
C GLY A 837 0.87 21.09 69.75
N PHE A 838 -0.20 20.34 69.52
CA PHE A 838 -1.43 20.47 70.30
C PHE A 838 -2.16 19.13 70.40
N ARG A 839 -2.97 18.97 71.46
CA ARG A 839 -3.90 17.86 71.64
C ARG A 839 -5.27 18.40 71.95
N LEU A 840 -6.27 17.88 71.26
CA LEU A 840 -7.67 18.27 71.34
C LEU A 840 -8.50 17.02 71.59
N LEU A 841 -9.21 16.99 72.70
CA LEU A 841 -10.09 15.89 73.09
C LEU A 841 -11.42 16.48 73.52
N GLY A 842 -12.52 16.10 72.87
CA GLY A 842 -13.84 16.64 73.19
C GLY A 842 -14.97 15.79 72.65
N GLN A 843 -16.13 15.94 73.27
CA GLN A 843 -17.42 15.46 72.76
C GLN A 843 -18.26 16.67 72.32
N ASN A 844 -19.36 16.42 71.60
CA ASN A 844 -20.31 17.46 71.18
C ASN A 844 -19.64 18.65 70.50
N PHE A 845 -19.10 18.44 69.29
CA PHE A 845 -18.31 19.44 68.60
C PHE A 845 -19.19 20.61 68.12
N ILE A 846 -19.43 21.58 69.01
CA ILE A 846 -20.30 22.73 68.78
C ILE A 846 -19.69 23.75 67.79
N TYR A 847 -20.54 24.63 67.26
CA TYR A 847 -20.12 25.77 66.46
C TYR A 847 -19.08 26.62 67.20
N ILE A 848 -17.88 26.69 66.64
CA ILE A 848 -16.73 27.34 67.26
C ILE A 848 -15.74 27.93 66.25
N THR A 849 -15.26 29.14 66.54
CA THR A 849 -14.01 29.70 65.99
C THR A 849 -13.07 30.03 67.14
N ARG A 850 -12.05 29.20 67.39
CA ARG A 850 -11.07 29.43 68.48
C ARG A 850 -9.68 29.50 67.94
N THR A 851 -8.93 30.48 68.43
CA THR A 851 -7.48 30.52 68.28
C THR A 851 -6.85 30.48 69.67
N ILE A 852 -5.99 29.48 69.88
CA ILE A 852 -5.14 29.39 71.06
C ILE A 852 -3.78 29.96 70.64
N GLN A 853 -3.34 31.04 71.27
CA GLN A 853 -2.05 31.67 71.01
C GLN A 853 -1.16 31.53 72.24
N TRP A 854 0.15 31.44 72.05
CA TRP A 854 1.10 31.45 73.17
C TRP A 854 2.29 32.35 72.89
N TYR A 855 2.89 32.80 73.99
CA TYR A 855 4.09 33.62 73.97
C TYR A 855 5.10 33.12 75.00
N SER A 856 6.35 33.00 74.55
CA SER A 856 7.52 32.70 75.37
C SER A 856 8.49 33.88 75.37
N GLU A 857 9.25 34.00 76.45
CA GLU A 857 10.37 34.94 76.55
C GLU A 857 11.49 34.28 77.35
N ASN A 858 12.74 34.41 76.89
CA ASN A 858 13.93 33.83 77.55
C ASN A 858 13.87 32.30 77.82
N GLY A 859 13.11 31.55 77.04
CA GLY A 859 12.98 30.10 77.21
C GLY A 859 11.96 29.66 78.26
N ASP A 860 11.06 30.56 78.68
CA ASP A 860 9.92 30.26 79.54
C ASP A 860 8.60 30.58 78.83
N LEU A 861 7.62 29.67 78.93
CA LEU A 861 6.25 29.89 78.45
C LEU A 861 5.51 30.84 79.39
N LEU A 862 5.37 32.11 79.01
CA LEU A 862 4.81 33.15 79.87
C LEU A 862 3.29 33.18 79.86
N ARG A 863 2.66 33.00 78.69
CA ARG A 863 1.22 33.20 78.55
C ARG A 863 0.60 32.40 77.42
N ILE A 864 -0.62 31.94 77.66
CA ILE A 864 -1.53 31.37 76.66
C ILE A 864 -2.79 32.25 76.59
N TRP A 865 -3.19 32.66 75.39
CA TRP A 865 -4.45 33.35 75.11
C TRP A 865 -5.43 32.42 74.41
N ILE A 866 -6.71 32.59 74.73
CA ILE A 866 -7.82 31.98 74.01
C ILE A 866 -8.58 33.14 73.37
N LEU A 867 -8.56 33.20 72.05
CA LEU A 867 -9.29 34.18 71.23
C LEU A 867 -10.42 33.47 70.49
N GLY A 868 -11.54 34.16 70.26
CA GLY A 868 -12.65 33.57 69.51
C GLY A 868 -14.03 34.16 69.83
N ASP A 869 -15.06 33.56 69.21
CA ASP A 869 -16.45 34.00 69.26
C ASP A 869 -17.26 33.55 70.49
N LEU A 870 -16.80 32.53 71.22
CA LEU A 870 -17.50 31.90 72.35
C LEU A 870 -16.43 31.39 73.39
N PRO A 871 -16.78 30.78 74.53
CA PRO A 871 -15.81 30.06 75.38
C PRO A 871 -15.50 28.63 74.87
N ILE A 872 -14.39 28.01 75.31
CA ILE A 872 -14.13 26.58 75.03
C ILE A 872 -15.19 25.73 75.76
N PRO A 873 -15.78 24.70 75.13
CA PRO A 873 -16.76 23.83 75.80
C PRO A 873 -16.17 23.13 77.03
N GLY A 874 -16.98 22.96 78.07
CA GLY A 874 -16.51 22.36 79.33
C GLY A 874 -16.15 20.87 79.24
N ASP A 875 -16.59 20.18 78.19
CA ASP A 875 -16.27 18.78 77.88
C ASP A 875 -15.03 18.63 76.99
N TRP A 876 -14.35 19.73 76.68
CA TRP A 876 -13.11 19.72 75.91
C TRP A 876 -11.87 19.84 76.79
N SER A 877 -10.86 19.04 76.45
CA SER A 877 -9.50 19.12 76.96
C SER A 877 -8.58 19.55 75.82
N ILE A 878 -7.90 20.67 76.03
CA ILE A 878 -6.95 21.24 75.10
C ILE A 878 -5.58 21.28 75.78
N GLN A 879 -4.56 20.73 75.12
CA GLN A 879 -3.17 20.78 75.58
C GLN A 879 -2.28 21.36 74.48
N LEU A 880 -1.30 22.18 74.89
CA LEU A 880 -0.23 22.70 74.04
C LEU A 880 1.04 21.88 74.33
N LEU A 881 1.68 21.35 73.30
CA LEU A 881 3.04 20.82 73.41
C LEU A 881 4.00 21.99 73.16
N TRP A 882 4.85 22.29 74.14
CA TRP A 882 5.84 23.35 74.05
C TRP A 882 7.18 22.86 74.61
N ASN A 883 8.23 22.98 73.80
CA ASN A 883 9.58 22.47 74.04
C ASN A 883 9.65 20.99 74.55
N GLY A 884 8.72 20.15 74.11
CA GLY A 884 8.66 18.72 74.48
C GLY A 884 7.83 18.40 75.73
N GLU A 885 7.20 19.40 76.36
CA GLU A 885 6.30 19.20 77.49
C GLU A 885 4.85 19.62 77.16
N TRP A 886 3.88 18.88 77.71
CA TRP A 886 2.45 19.14 77.50
C TRP A 886 1.88 20.05 78.60
N TYR A 887 1.41 21.23 78.20
CA TYR A 887 0.78 22.22 79.06
C TYR A 887 -0.74 22.23 78.83
N PRO A 888 -1.57 22.12 79.88
CA PRO A 888 -3.01 22.30 79.73
C PRO A 888 -3.33 23.75 79.40
N VAL A 889 -4.24 23.98 78.45
CA VAL A 889 -4.74 25.32 78.14
C VAL A 889 -5.82 25.67 79.17
N PRO A 890 -5.60 26.65 80.06
CA PRO A 890 -6.52 26.95 81.15
C PRO A 890 -7.82 27.56 80.61
N TRP A 891 -8.94 26.92 80.90
CA TRP A 891 -10.26 27.49 80.69
C TRP A 891 -10.53 28.55 81.76
N ALA A 892 -10.86 29.78 81.35
CA ALA A 892 -11.24 30.82 82.30
C ALA A 892 -12.56 30.43 82.99
N ALA A 893 -12.47 29.99 84.24
CA ALA A 893 -13.64 29.92 85.11
C ALA A 893 -14.24 31.33 85.20
N GLN A 894 -15.56 31.45 85.00
CA GLN A 894 -16.26 32.73 85.16
C GLN A 894 -15.92 33.36 86.51
N PRO A 895 -15.73 34.70 86.59
CA PRO A 895 -15.70 35.36 87.88
C PRO A 895 -17.08 35.19 88.53
N GLN A 896 -17.11 34.66 89.75
CA GLN A 896 -18.33 34.65 90.55
C GLN A 896 -18.82 36.09 90.75
N GLY A 897 -20.02 36.37 90.24
CA GLY A 897 -20.80 37.58 90.47
C GLY A 897 -22.27 37.23 90.37
#